data_AF-A0A1I0A2Q3-F1
#
_entry.id   AF-A0A1I0A2Q3-F1
#
_cell.length_a   1.000
_cell.length_b   1.000
_cell.length_c   1.000
_cell.angle_alpha   90.00
_cell.angle_beta   90.00
_cell.angle_gamma   90.00
#
_symmetry.space_group_name_H-M   'P 1'
#
loop_
_entity.id
_entity.type
_entity.pdbx_description
1 polymer ?
#
loop_
_entity_poly.entity_id
_entity_poly.type
_entity_poly.pdbx_seq_one_letter_code
_entity_poly.pdbx_strand_id
1 'polypeptide(L)'
;MSARMHLRSSVIALLTTALLASGSLTAPSLSAETTTQNSALASDIECTGHRAMGATVTASSTFSSSYGAKNAIDGLCAESSRWMSSAADATPTLTIKFPARTRVGTVGIYSGSGWPNPYADTVLVDFTVEAQTDDGWVTVGTAVDNTKPVVTFSTDLTTDTLRLVITKKSRHSTNAARLYELVVRAPGEGPPTPRPTAADDFRTVTQGTELVADAPGVLGNDSFPDGVTPAVTAWSEPAHGTLTTSADGSFRYRPDRGYVGVDTFTYGVGDDSERSTATVTITVTAGPDESRPDELGISAISGRPDMVTGGDSLLRIALPRAVTRENLQVTVNGQTDVTPAFQAGSGAGELLGLVTGLREGKNTVEVTTRTPGGPRASITLVNHPAQGPVFSGPHERPFACETAAFAIPVIGGRLGEPLDADCTIAPRVDYFYRTTGNAYKAWPAGATAYPSDLATTTNSLGVTVKFIVRMETSTANRAVVQMSMLHDLLAEPARSPAVRPAGWNGRAVFTLGGGCAGGWYRSGSGTGTVTDAFMLGRGFALMSSSLNVFGNNCNDVTAAETAMMTKELFVERHGPVEHTIGYGCSGGSYQAHQIADNYPGIFDGIVVGCSFPEVGISTVNFLTDARLLDTYFASGTTVAWTDEQKRKASGFATAAMVSAMSRGANRIDPRLDCDMVPEQQRYNPDTNRGGVRCGVYDHMINIYGADPATGFARRPLDNVGIQYGLGALKDGAITPEQFLDLNERIGGLDADANVVPRRTEADPAATKIAYRTGRVISGGRGLATTPIIDYRSYWDDVSWGDIHVRYHTFSMRERLKEANGTAANHVSLLEDARYGLFSTESALVRHAVTQMDHWLTNLAGLRPGGKSIQRITTARPNTLVEGCNTRDEKPRFVAETLERDPASACERLYPTASFPREVAGEDVTADIITCRLTKLKRDGYAVRWTDQQWERLRTIFPQGVCDYSKPGVSQQRTKNTWQRF
;
A
#
# COMPACT_ATOMS: atom_id res chain seq x y z
N MET A 1 1.20 -52.86 30.00
CA MET A 1 -0.23 -53.23 29.93
C MET A 1 -0.82 -52.49 28.73
N SER A 2 -0.64 -53.05 27.53
CA SER A 2 -1.65 -53.84 26.78
C SER A 2 -2.78 -52.94 26.24
N ALA A 3 -2.74 -52.45 24.99
CA ALA A 3 -2.93 -53.15 23.71
C ALA A 3 -4.37 -53.63 23.43
N ARG A 4 -5.01 -53.03 22.41
CA ARG A 4 -6.07 -53.51 21.48
C ARG A 4 -6.07 -52.49 20.33
N MET A 5 -5.55 -52.66 19.10
CA MET A 5 -5.47 -53.74 18.10
C MET A 5 -6.75 -53.98 17.28
N HIS A 6 -6.72 -53.43 16.04
CA HIS A 6 -7.17 -53.91 14.71
C HIS A 6 -8.36 -54.88 14.51
N LEU A 7 -9.17 -54.72 13.43
CA LEU A 7 -9.00 -55.40 12.11
C LEU A 7 -10.21 -55.23 11.12
N ARG A 8 -9.87 -54.92 9.86
CA ARG A 8 -10.33 -55.41 8.52
C ARG A 8 -11.80 -55.64 8.08
N SER A 9 -12.12 -55.01 6.93
CA SER A 9 -12.69 -55.49 5.64
C SER A 9 -13.63 -56.70 5.52
N SER A 10 -14.73 -56.56 4.74
CA SER A 10 -15.10 -57.32 3.51
C SER A 10 -16.53 -56.96 3.02
N VAL A 11 -16.73 -56.52 1.76
CA VAL A 11 -17.22 -57.26 0.55
C VAL A 11 -18.68 -57.75 0.64
N ILE A 12 -19.55 -57.31 -0.29
CA ILE A 12 -20.33 -58.13 -1.26
C ILE A 12 -21.15 -57.21 -2.19
N ALA A 13 -21.10 -57.54 -3.49
CA ALA A 13 -21.76 -56.92 -4.63
C ALA A 13 -22.94 -57.78 -5.15
N LEU A 14 -23.50 -57.38 -6.31
CA LEU A 14 -24.34 -58.08 -7.32
C LEU A 14 -25.74 -57.45 -7.51
N LEU A 15 -26.32 -57.28 -8.71
CA LEU A 15 -25.96 -57.33 -10.15
C LEU A 15 -27.26 -56.90 -10.89
N THR A 16 -27.30 -56.17 -12.03
CA THR A 16 -27.40 -56.65 -13.44
C THR A 16 -27.67 -55.42 -14.33
N THR A 17 -26.96 -55.03 -15.40
CA THR A 17 -26.60 -55.58 -16.74
C THR A 17 -27.22 -54.71 -17.86
N ALA A 18 -26.38 -54.45 -18.88
CA ALA A 18 -26.47 -53.55 -20.04
C ALA A 18 -27.62 -53.73 -21.05
N LEU A 19 -27.82 -52.70 -21.89
CA LEU A 19 -27.78 -52.87 -23.36
C LEU A 19 -27.37 -51.56 -24.08
N LEU A 20 -26.54 -51.73 -25.11
CA LEU A 20 -25.94 -50.74 -26.02
C LEU A 20 -26.92 -50.32 -27.14
N ALA A 21 -26.77 -49.09 -27.64
CA ALA A 21 -26.99 -48.78 -29.05
C ALA A 21 -25.98 -47.72 -29.53
N SER A 22 -25.30 -48.08 -30.61
CA SER A 22 -24.20 -47.46 -31.33
C SER A 22 -24.60 -46.32 -32.26
N GLY A 23 -23.71 -45.36 -32.47
CA GLY A 23 -23.73 -44.40 -33.57
C GLY A 23 -22.38 -43.71 -33.74
N SER A 24 -21.60 -44.18 -34.72
CA SER A 24 -20.20 -43.84 -35.00
C SER A 24 -20.06 -42.70 -36.03
N LEU A 25 -18.87 -42.07 -36.05
CA LEU A 25 -18.19 -41.38 -37.19
C LEU A 25 -18.70 -39.94 -37.48
N THR A 26 -17.89 -38.89 -37.72
CA THR A 26 -16.51 -38.72 -38.23
C THR A 26 -15.96 -37.34 -37.81
N ALA A 27 -14.68 -37.23 -37.45
CA ALA A 27 -13.92 -35.97 -37.54
C ALA A 27 -12.91 -36.11 -38.69
N PRO A 28 -12.76 -35.13 -39.60
CA PRO A 28 -11.77 -35.23 -40.67
C PRO A 28 -10.38 -34.92 -40.13
N SER A 29 -9.45 -35.79 -40.52
CA SER A 29 -8.01 -35.58 -40.51
C SER A 29 -7.61 -34.44 -41.44
N LEU A 30 -6.73 -33.55 -40.99
CA LEU A 30 -5.89 -32.76 -41.88
C LEU A 30 -4.42 -33.09 -41.62
N SER A 31 -3.77 -33.39 -42.72
CA SER A 31 -2.51 -34.05 -42.94
C SER A 31 -1.30 -33.20 -42.58
N ALA A 32 -0.26 -33.88 -42.15
CA ALA A 32 1.11 -33.39 -42.18
C ALA A 32 1.53 -33.10 -43.63
N GLU A 33 1.88 -31.85 -43.91
CA GLU A 33 2.79 -31.51 -45.00
C GLU A 33 4.05 -30.89 -44.42
N THR A 34 5.16 -31.52 -44.80
CA THR A 34 6.54 -31.19 -44.51
C THR A 34 6.91 -29.88 -45.20
N THR A 35 7.34 -28.87 -44.44
CA THR A 35 8.16 -27.79 -45.02
C THR A 35 9.35 -27.48 -44.13
N THR A 36 10.48 -27.45 -44.79
CA THR A 36 11.86 -27.40 -44.34
C THR A 36 12.21 -26.20 -43.49
N GLN A 37 13.21 -26.42 -42.62
CA GLN A 37 14.03 -25.41 -41.96
C GLN A 37 14.30 -24.19 -42.86
N ASN A 38 14.08 -23.00 -42.30
CA ASN A 38 14.92 -21.84 -42.59
C ASN A 38 14.99 -20.96 -41.33
N SER A 39 16.20 -20.88 -40.78
CA SER A 39 16.65 -19.79 -39.94
C SER A 39 16.45 -18.47 -40.70
N ALA A 40 15.52 -17.64 -40.25
CA ALA A 40 15.44 -16.24 -40.66
C ALA A 40 15.72 -15.37 -39.44
N LEU A 41 16.74 -14.53 -39.60
CA LEU A 41 17.16 -13.46 -38.72
C LEU A 41 15.98 -12.59 -38.29
N ALA A 42 16.15 -11.87 -37.17
CA ALA A 42 15.36 -10.70 -36.83
C ALA A 42 15.03 -9.90 -38.09
N SER A 43 13.77 -9.94 -38.53
CA SER A 43 13.31 -9.08 -39.61
C SER A 43 13.26 -7.67 -39.04
N ASP A 44 14.22 -6.85 -39.46
CA ASP A 44 14.03 -5.40 -39.52
C ASP A 44 12.61 -5.15 -40.05
N ILE A 45 11.84 -4.29 -39.35
CA ILE A 45 10.59 -3.79 -39.88
C ILE A 45 10.94 -3.07 -41.18
N GLU A 46 10.72 -3.71 -42.32
CA GLU A 46 10.82 -3.08 -43.63
C GLU A 46 9.69 -2.05 -43.71
N CYS A 47 10.04 -0.80 -43.44
CA CYS A 47 9.30 0.37 -43.89
C CYS A 47 9.00 0.19 -45.39
N THR A 48 7.75 -0.09 -45.75
CA THR A 48 7.33 -0.32 -47.13
C THR A 48 7.65 0.92 -47.99
N GLY A 49 8.76 0.88 -48.72
CA GLY A 49 9.14 1.88 -49.73
C GLY A 49 10.09 3.01 -49.29
N HIS A 50 10.40 3.17 -48.00
CA HIS A 50 11.34 4.21 -47.51
C HIS A 50 12.29 3.64 -46.46
N ARG A 51 13.61 3.57 -46.75
CA ARG A 51 14.62 3.13 -45.78
C ARG A 51 14.60 4.04 -44.54
N ALA A 52 14.62 3.44 -43.35
CA ALA A 52 14.90 4.14 -42.09
C ALA A 52 16.11 5.07 -42.28
N MET A 53 15.99 6.32 -41.86
CA MET A 53 16.88 7.38 -42.30
C MET A 53 18.22 7.37 -41.56
N GLY A 54 18.42 6.67 -40.44
CA GLY A 54 19.74 6.44 -39.84
C GLY A 54 20.44 7.71 -39.34
N ALA A 55 19.69 8.72 -38.90
CA ALA A 55 20.24 10.01 -38.53
C ALA A 55 21.10 9.97 -37.26
N THR A 56 22.06 10.89 -37.19
CA THR A 56 22.86 11.17 -35.99
C THR A 56 22.36 12.45 -35.33
N VAL A 57 22.29 12.45 -34.00
CA VAL A 57 21.70 13.55 -33.23
C VAL A 57 22.78 14.20 -32.37
N THR A 58 22.94 15.52 -32.50
CA THR A 58 23.86 16.31 -31.69
C THR A 58 23.14 17.47 -31.03
N ALA A 59 23.37 17.66 -29.73
CA ALA A 59 22.82 18.75 -28.94
C ALA A 59 23.93 19.65 -28.37
N SER A 60 23.64 20.94 -28.14
CA SER A 60 24.64 21.92 -27.70
C SER A 60 24.86 22.00 -26.17
N SER A 61 24.29 21.11 -25.36
CA SER A 61 24.26 21.22 -23.88
C SER A 61 25.02 20.09 -23.15
N THR A 62 25.53 20.37 -21.94
CA THR A 62 26.29 19.42 -21.08
C THR A 62 25.45 18.34 -20.39
N PHE A 63 24.11 18.39 -20.47
CA PHE A 63 23.18 17.45 -19.83
C PHE A 63 22.31 16.72 -20.88
N SER A 64 22.93 16.18 -21.94
CA SER A 64 22.21 15.47 -23.01
C SER A 64 22.35 13.94 -22.91
N SER A 65 21.24 13.22 -22.80
CA SER A 65 21.12 11.88 -23.38
C SER A 65 20.36 12.02 -24.71
N SER A 66 21.06 11.85 -25.84
CA SER A 66 20.42 11.79 -27.15
C SER A 66 20.03 10.34 -27.44
N TYR A 67 18.73 10.08 -27.56
CA TYR A 67 18.21 8.81 -28.04
C TYR A 67 17.76 9.00 -29.49
N GLY A 68 18.42 8.31 -30.42
CA GLY A 68 17.89 8.10 -31.77
C GLY A 68 17.08 6.81 -31.77
N ALA A 69 15.75 6.89 -31.77
CA ALA A 69 14.90 5.72 -31.83
C ALA A 69 14.31 5.57 -33.24
N LYS A 70 14.49 4.39 -33.84
CA LYS A 70 13.73 3.94 -35.02
C LYS A 70 12.34 3.52 -34.52
N ASN A 71 11.37 4.42 -34.52
CA ASN A 71 10.02 4.09 -34.05
C ASN A 71 9.09 3.90 -35.26
N ALA A 72 8.55 2.68 -35.39
CA ALA A 72 7.28 2.51 -36.07
C ALA A 72 6.22 3.14 -35.16
N ILE A 73 5.65 4.27 -35.57
CA ILE A 73 4.52 4.90 -34.88
C ILE A 73 3.29 4.59 -35.74
N ASP A 74 2.41 3.72 -35.23
CA ASP A 74 1.13 3.37 -35.87
C ASP A 74 1.26 2.81 -37.32
N GLY A 75 2.31 2.01 -37.58
CA GLY A 75 2.54 1.40 -38.89
C GLY A 75 3.17 2.31 -39.96
N LEU A 76 3.58 3.53 -39.58
CA LEU A 76 4.27 4.51 -40.44
C LEU A 76 5.69 4.82 -39.93
N CYS A 77 6.60 5.16 -40.84
CA CYS A 77 8.03 5.30 -40.52
C CYS A 77 8.41 6.75 -40.17
N ALA A 78 8.83 6.98 -38.93
CA ALA A 78 9.25 8.30 -38.44
C ALA A 78 10.63 8.23 -37.78
N GLU A 79 11.35 9.36 -37.80
CA GLU A 79 12.53 9.56 -36.96
C GLU A 79 12.21 10.54 -35.83
N SER A 80 12.40 10.10 -34.59
CA SER A 80 12.18 10.89 -33.39
C SER A 80 13.48 11.02 -32.59
N SER A 81 13.80 12.25 -32.20
CA SER A 81 14.96 12.56 -31.36
C SER A 81 14.51 13.29 -30.11
N ARG A 82 14.82 12.71 -28.95
CA ARG A 82 14.55 13.32 -27.63
C ARG A 82 15.79 14.04 -27.12
N TRP A 83 15.59 15.19 -26.50
CA TRP A 83 16.65 16.06 -26.02
C TRP A 83 16.23 16.84 -24.78
N MET A 84 17.10 16.88 -23.76
CA MET A 84 16.91 17.70 -22.56
C MET A 84 17.76 18.97 -22.61
N SER A 85 17.14 20.13 -22.38
CA SER A 85 17.83 21.41 -22.25
C SER A 85 17.87 21.88 -20.79
N SER A 86 18.98 22.48 -20.34
CA SER A 86 19.07 23.05 -19.00
C SER A 86 18.56 24.51 -18.97
N ALA A 87 18.23 24.99 -17.76
CA ALA A 87 17.91 26.41 -17.55
C ALA A 87 19.10 27.35 -17.85
N ALA A 88 20.34 26.86 -17.84
CA ALA A 88 21.56 27.66 -18.00
C ALA A 88 21.97 27.94 -19.47
N ASP A 89 21.46 27.18 -20.45
CA ASP A 89 21.88 27.31 -21.86
C ASP A 89 21.29 28.58 -22.52
N ALA A 90 22.10 29.53 -23.00
CA ALA A 90 21.58 30.80 -23.52
C ALA A 90 20.71 30.66 -24.80
N THR A 91 21.07 29.73 -25.71
CA THR A 91 20.34 29.47 -26.96
C THR A 91 20.59 28.02 -27.37
N PRO A 92 19.92 27.06 -26.71
CA PRO A 92 20.23 25.66 -26.94
C PRO A 92 19.71 25.19 -28.31
N THR A 93 20.47 24.29 -28.94
CA THR A 93 20.17 23.75 -30.26
C THR A 93 20.17 22.22 -30.27
N LEU A 94 19.24 21.65 -31.04
CA LEU A 94 19.18 20.23 -31.36
C LEU A 94 19.33 20.06 -32.86
N THR A 95 20.30 19.26 -33.28
CA THR A 95 20.59 19.03 -34.70
C THR A 95 20.42 17.55 -35.03
N ILE A 96 19.59 17.25 -36.04
CA ILE A 96 19.44 15.93 -36.66
C ILE A 96 20.19 15.98 -37.98
N LYS A 97 21.20 15.11 -38.14
CA LYS A 97 21.94 14.91 -39.39
C LYS A 97 21.53 13.60 -40.03
N PHE A 98 20.91 13.69 -41.19
CA PHE A 98 20.60 12.54 -42.01
C PHE A 98 21.87 12.02 -42.71
N PRO A 99 22.08 10.71 -42.84
CA PRO A 99 23.21 10.11 -43.55
C PRO A 99 23.12 10.29 -45.07
N ALA A 100 21.97 10.73 -45.60
CA ALA A 100 21.77 11.14 -46.97
C ALA A 100 20.70 12.23 -47.06
N ARG A 101 20.69 12.99 -48.16
CA ARG A 101 19.67 14.01 -48.48
C ARG A 101 18.26 13.41 -48.35
N THR A 102 17.49 13.96 -47.42
CA THR A 102 16.22 13.42 -46.95
C THR A 102 15.10 14.39 -47.23
N ARG A 103 14.02 13.89 -47.84
CA ARG A 103 12.79 14.68 -48.06
C ARG A 103 11.97 14.71 -46.78
N VAL A 104 11.75 15.91 -46.27
CA VAL A 104 11.03 16.18 -45.02
C VAL A 104 9.65 16.75 -45.37
N GLY A 105 8.61 16.06 -44.94
CA GLY A 105 7.22 16.46 -45.14
C GLY A 105 6.62 17.21 -43.96
N THR A 106 6.93 16.75 -42.76
CA THR A 106 6.37 17.33 -41.53
C THR A 106 7.41 17.28 -40.41
N VAL A 107 7.51 18.39 -39.68
CA VAL A 107 8.36 18.53 -38.50
C VAL A 107 7.47 18.82 -37.29
N GLY A 108 7.41 17.89 -36.34
CA GLY A 108 6.71 18.02 -35.07
C GLY A 108 7.67 18.31 -33.93
N ILE A 109 7.36 19.31 -33.10
CA ILE A 109 8.06 19.62 -31.85
C ILE A 109 7.10 19.34 -30.70
N TYR A 110 7.49 18.43 -29.81
CA TYR A 110 6.76 18.10 -28.60
C TYR A 110 7.54 18.62 -27.40
N SER A 111 6.86 19.30 -26.47
CA SER A 111 7.43 19.69 -25.18
C SER A 111 6.91 18.77 -24.08
N GLY A 112 7.80 18.05 -23.39
CA GLY A 112 7.46 17.06 -22.36
C GLY A 112 7.82 15.62 -22.76
N SER A 113 7.70 14.68 -21.82
CA SER A 113 7.78 13.23 -22.11
C SER A 113 6.57 12.83 -22.94
N GLY A 114 6.77 12.51 -24.22
CA GLY A 114 5.68 12.28 -25.18
C GLY A 114 4.58 11.33 -24.69
N TRP A 115 3.34 11.65 -25.07
CA TRP A 115 2.10 10.84 -25.02
C TRP A 115 1.46 10.56 -23.64
N PRO A 116 0.11 10.57 -23.57
CA PRO A 116 -0.65 11.49 -22.73
C PRO A 116 -0.39 11.25 -21.24
N ASN A 117 0.48 12.09 -20.68
CA ASN A 117 0.59 12.28 -19.24
C ASN A 117 -0.16 13.57 -18.88
N PRO A 118 -1.11 13.57 -17.94
CA PRO A 118 -1.87 14.76 -17.51
C PRO A 118 -1.03 15.89 -16.86
N TYR A 119 0.30 15.84 -16.91
CA TYR A 119 1.20 16.91 -16.43
C TYR A 119 1.62 17.93 -17.51
N ALA A 120 0.95 18.00 -18.65
CA ALA A 120 1.32 18.92 -19.73
C ALA A 120 0.83 20.36 -19.53
N ASP A 121 0.97 20.93 -18.34
CA ASP A 121 0.88 22.39 -18.12
C ASP A 121 2.25 23.05 -18.38
N THR A 122 2.85 22.81 -19.55
CA THR A 122 4.09 23.51 -19.95
C THR A 122 3.92 24.28 -21.25
N VAL A 123 4.14 25.59 -21.16
CA VAL A 123 3.76 26.58 -22.17
C VAL A 123 4.80 27.71 -22.29
N LEU A 124 4.94 28.28 -23.51
CA LEU A 124 5.72 29.44 -24.01
C LEU A 124 7.21 29.22 -24.25
N VAL A 125 7.60 28.76 -25.42
CA VAL A 125 8.99 28.79 -25.90
C VAL A 125 8.96 29.35 -27.32
N ASP A 126 9.75 30.38 -27.59
CA ASP A 126 9.96 30.79 -28.98
C ASP A 126 11.08 29.91 -29.53
N PHE A 127 10.85 29.35 -30.69
CA PHE A 127 11.86 28.55 -31.37
C PHE A 127 11.70 28.64 -32.87
N THR A 128 12.80 28.37 -33.54
CA THR A 128 12.90 28.30 -34.99
C THR A 128 13.43 26.94 -35.36
N VAL A 129 12.79 26.27 -36.31
CA VAL A 129 13.35 25.10 -36.98
C VAL A 129 13.97 25.56 -38.29
N GLU A 130 15.20 25.16 -38.53
CA GLU A 130 15.95 25.47 -39.74
C GLU A 130 16.41 24.17 -40.40
N ALA A 131 16.46 24.17 -41.73
CA ALA A 131 17.03 23.11 -42.55
C ALA A 131 18.28 23.62 -43.24
N GLN A 132 19.33 22.82 -43.28
CA GLN A 132 20.51 23.11 -44.09
C GLN A 132 20.25 22.64 -45.52
N THR A 133 20.40 23.54 -46.47
CA THR A 133 20.24 23.28 -47.92
C THR A 133 21.53 23.65 -48.65
N ASP A 134 21.57 23.40 -49.96
CA ASP A 134 22.75 23.73 -50.78
C ASP A 134 23.04 25.24 -50.81
N ASP A 135 21.99 26.06 -50.64
CA ASP A 135 22.05 27.53 -50.59
C ASP A 135 22.24 28.09 -49.17
N GLY A 136 22.41 27.21 -48.17
CA GLY A 136 22.58 27.57 -46.76
C GLY A 136 21.37 27.19 -45.88
N TRP A 137 21.31 27.78 -44.68
CA TRP A 137 20.23 27.51 -43.73
C TRP A 137 18.94 28.25 -44.12
N VAL A 138 17.83 27.51 -44.20
CA VAL A 138 16.49 28.05 -44.44
C VAL A 138 15.57 27.74 -43.26
N THR A 139 14.69 28.66 -42.91
CA THR A 139 13.71 28.44 -41.84
C THR A 139 12.57 27.54 -42.33
N VAL A 140 12.38 26.41 -41.65
CA VAL A 140 11.25 25.49 -41.84
C VAL A 140 9.99 26.05 -41.18
N GLY A 141 10.15 26.66 -40.01
CA GLY A 141 9.05 27.29 -39.29
C GLY A 141 9.50 27.94 -37.99
N THR A 142 8.72 28.92 -37.54
CA THR A 142 8.97 29.64 -36.28
C THR A 142 7.71 29.61 -35.44
N ALA A 143 7.86 29.33 -34.15
CA ALA A 143 6.81 29.47 -33.17
C ALA A 143 7.19 30.60 -32.20
N VAL A 144 6.28 31.56 -32.00
CA VAL A 144 6.44 32.68 -31.06
C VAL A 144 5.28 32.63 -30.08
N ASP A 145 5.59 32.83 -28.80
CA ASP A 145 4.66 32.74 -27.68
C ASP A 145 3.77 31.48 -27.77
N ASN A 146 4.37 30.34 -28.10
CA ASN A 146 3.63 29.09 -28.29
C ASN A 146 3.13 28.49 -26.96
N THR A 147 1.82 28.28 -26.86
CA THR A 147 1.16 27.64 -25.72
C THR A 147 0.69 26.22 -25.97
N LYS A 148 1.00 25.64 -27.12
CA LYS A 148 0.62 24.28 -27.45
C LYS A 148 1.73 23.29 -27.05
N PRO A 149 1.40 22.13 -26.45
CA PRO A 149 2.38 21.10 -26.11
C PRO A 149 3.00 20.43 -27.35
N VAL A 150 2.33 20.58 -28.50
CA VAL A 150 2.78 20.11 -29.81
C VAL A 150 2.67 21.23 -30.82
N VAL A 151 3.74 21.46 -31.57
CA VAL A 151 3.76 22.36 -32.74
C VAL A 151 4.20 21.57 -33.95
N THR A 152 3.60 21.81 -35.09
CA THR A 152 3.89 21.08 -36.32
C THR A 152 4.07 22.05 -37.47
N PHE A 153 5.11 21.85 -38.27
CA PHE A 153 5.36 22.56 -39.51
C PHE A 153 5.31 21.57 -40.67
N SER A 154 4.48 21.87 -41.67
CA SER A 154 4.52 21.15 -42.94
C SER A 154 5.54 21.80 -43.86
N THR A 155 6.32 20.99 -44.55
CA THR A 155 7.36 21.43 -45.47
C THR A 155 7.55 20.38 -46.57
N ASP A 156 8.29 20.72 -47.62
CA ASP A 156 8.65 19.77 -48.68
C ASP A 156 10.14 19.88 -49.03
N LEU A 157 10.94 20.12 -48.00
CA LEU A 157 12.35 20.38 -48.14
C LEU A 157 13.13 19.08 -48.25
N THR A 158 14.17 19.07 -49.08
CA THR A 158 15.17 18.00 -49.08
C THR A 158 16.43 18.51 -48.40
N THR A 159 16.81 17.93 -47.27
CA THR A 159 17.89 18.43 -46.42
C THR A 159 18.75 17.29 -45.88
N ASP A 160 20.03 17.58 -45.63
CA ASP A 160 20.95 16.70 -44.92
C ASP A 160 20.92 16.96 -43.40
N THR A 161 20.51 18.16 -42.97
CA THR A 161 20.54 18.55 -41.56
C THR A 161 19.34 19.41 -41.17
N LEU A 162 18.61 19.00 -40.13
CA LEU A 162 17.63 19.83 -39.44
C LEU A 162 18.17 20.33 -38.12
N ARG A 163 17.90 21.59 -37.78
CA ARG A 163 18.28 22.22 -36.53
C ARG A 163 17.09 22.92 -35.90
N LEU A 164 16.75 22.52 -34.67
CA LEU A 164 15.88 23.29 -33.79
C LEU A 164 16.73 24.28 -32.99
N VAL A 165 16.34 25.55 -33.02
CA VAL A 165 16.97 26.65 -32.30
C VAL A 165 15.94 27.23 -31.32
N ILE A 166 16.20 27.10 -30.03
CA ILE A 166 15.36 27.72 -29.01
C ILE A 166 15.77 29.18 -28.86
N THR A 167 14.92 30.10 -29.30
CA THR A 167 15.21 31.55 -29.37
C THR A 167 14.73 32.32 -28.14
N LYS A 168 13.73 31.82 -27.41
CA LYS A 168 13.27 32.40 -26.13
C LYS A 168 12.72 31.31 -25.20
N LYS A 169 13.18 31.30 -23.95
CA LYS A 169 12.71 30.33 -22.94
C LYS A 169 11.37 30.72 -22.32
N SER A 170 10.69 29.72 -21.77
CA SER A 170 9.47 29.92 -20.97
C SER A 170 9.73 30.69 -19.69
N ARG A 171 8.79 31.59 -19.38
CA ARG A 171 8.69 32.33 -18.11
C ARG A 171 8.51 31.42 -16.88
N HIS A 172 8.27 30.11 -17.07
CA HIS A 172 8.17 29.10 -16.00
C HIS A 172 9.40 28.16 -15.92
N SER A 173 10.54 28.51 -16.51
CA SER A 173 11.76 27.67 -16.48
C SER A 173 12.57 27.89 -15.20
N THR A 174 12.08 27.41 -14.05
CA THR A 174 12.85 27.41 -12.78
C THR A 174 13.72 26.14 -12.70
N ASN A 175 15.05 26.26 -12.83
CA ASN A 175 16.13 25.29 -12.53
C ASN A 175 16.03 23.80 -12.95
N ALA A 176 14.92 23.32 -13.54
CA ALA A 176 14.74 21.95 -13.99
C ALA A 176 15.03 21.80 -15.50
N ALA A 177 15.64 20.68 -15.90
CA ALA A 177 15.84 20.34 -17.30
C ALA A 177 14.49 20.12 -18.00
N ARG A 178 14.35 20.59 -19.25
CA ARG A 178 13.14 20.39 -20.06
C ARG A 178 13.41 19.45 -21.22
N LEU A 179 12.52 18.48 -21.43
CA LEU A 179 12.57 17.55 -22.55
C LEU A 179 11.82 18.13 -23.76
N TYR A 180 12.47 18.11 -24.91
CA TYR A 180 11.89 18.37 -26.22
C TYR A 180 12.07 17.14 -27.11
N GLU A 181 11.08 16.83 -27.92
CA GLU A 181 11.15 15.78 -28.93
C GLU A 181 10.90 16.39 -30.31
N LEU A 182 11.87 16.23 -31.22
CA LEU A 182 11.78 16.62 -32.62
C LEU A 182 11.46 15.35 -33.42
N VAL A 183 10.29 15.33 -34.05
CA VAL A 183 9.80 14.22 -34.88
C VAL A 183 9.73 14.69 -36.32
N VAL A 184 10.35 13.93 -37.22
CA VAL A 184 10.39 14.25 -38.65
C VAL A 184 9.72 13.12 -39.42
N ARG A 185 8.78 13.48 -40.32
CA ARG A 185 8.00 12.55 -41.13
C ARG A 185 8.09 12.89 -42.62
N ALA A 186 7.87 11.88 -43.46
CA ALA A 186 7.81 12.04 -44.91
C ALA A 186 6.53 12.80 -45.37
N PRO A 187 6.49 13.36 -46.59
CA PRO A 187 5.32 14.06 -47.11
C PRO A 187 4.09 13.15 -47.22
N GLY A 188 2.94 13.61 -46.69
CA GLY A 188 1.66 12.89 -46.76
C GLY A 188 1.23 12.19 -45.47
N GLU A 189 2.09 12.12 -44.45
CA GLU A 189 1.77 11.55 -43.14
C GLU A 189 1.43 12.68 -42.14
N GLY A 190 0.13 12.90 -41.89
CA GLY A 190 -0.35 13.92 -40.96
C GLY A 190 -0.04 13.61 -39.48
N PRO A 191 -0.24 14.59 -38.56
CA PRO A 191 -0.12 14.34 -37.12
C PRO A 191 -1.16 13.29 -36.67
N PRO A 192 -0.97 12.65 -35.51
CA PRO A 192 -2.02 11.83 -34.93
C PRO A 192 -3.29 12.66 -34.75
N THR A 193 -4.43 12.09 -35.11
CA THR A 193 -5.74 12.63 -34.73
C THR A 193 -5.79 12.75 -33.19
N PRO A 194 -6.22 13.89 -32.63
CA PRO A 194 -6.61 13.92 -31.22
C PRO A 194 -7.71 12.86 -31.04
N ARG A 195 -7.70 12.13 -29.93
CA ARG A 195 -8.64 11.03 -29.66
C ARG A 195 -9.58 11.37 -28.52
N PRO A 196 -10.80 10.81 -28.49
CA PRO A 196 -11.67 10.89 -27.32
C PRO A 196 -10.98 10.37 -26.04
N THR A 197 -11.27 10.99 -24.90
CA THR A 197 -10.84 10.55 -23.58
C THR A 197 -12.06 10.34 -22.70
N ALA A 198 -12.30 9.10 -22.30
CA ALA A 198 -13.34 8.75 -21.34
C ALA A 198 -12.87 8.93 -19.89
N ALA A 199 -13.75 9.39 -19.01
CA ALA A 199 -13.48 9.58 -17.59
C ALA A 199 -14.50 8.83 -16.72
N ASP A 200 -14.04 8.16 -15.65
CA ASP A 200 -14.91 7.35 -14.80
C ASP A 200 -16.09 8.13 -14.20
N ASP A 201 -17.24 7.46 -14.10
CA ASP A 201 -18.48 7.98 -13.52
C ASP A 201 -18.81 7.32 -12.19
N PHE A 202 -19.43 8.09 -11.30
CA PHE A 202 -19.90 7.63 -9.99
C PHE A 202 -21.35 8.01 -9.82
N ARG A 203 -22.20 7.08 -9.37
CA ARG A 203 -23.62 7.32 -9.07
C ARG A 203 -24.02 6.56 -7.81
N THR A 204 -25.06 7.06 -7.14
CA THR A 204 -25.70 6.37 -6.00
C THR A 204 -27.16 6.14 -6.31
N VAL A 205 -27.68 4.98 -5.93
CA VAL A 205 -29.10 4.65 -6.05
C VAL A 205 -29.56 3.89 -4.82
N THR A 206 -30.82 4.07 -4.41
CA THR A 206 -31.41 3.28 -3.35
C THR A 206 -31.90 1.95 -3.91
N GLN A 207 -31.67 0.87 -3.16
CA GLN A 207 -32.17 -0.45 -3.51
C GLN A 207 -33.67 -0.43 -3.86
N GLY A 208 -34.03 -1.08 -4.96
CA GLY A 208 -35.41 -1.19 -5.41
C GLY A 208 -35.93 0.01 -6.22
N THR A 209 -35.14 1.06 -6.41
CA THR A 209 -35.45 2.17 -7.33
C THR A 209 -34.61 2.07 -8.61
N GLU A 210 -35.14 2.59 -9.72
CA GLU A 210 -34.39 2.73 -10.97
C GLU A 210 -33.55 4.02 -10.93
N LEU A 211 -32.27 3.92 -11.31
CA LEU A 211 -31.41 5.07 -11.59
C LEU A 211 -31.59 5.47 -13.04
N VAL A 212 -31.87 6.75 -13.28
CA VAL A 212 -31.99 7.32 -14.63
C VAL A 212 -30.92 8.40 -14.78
N ALA A 213 -30.04 8.24 -15.77
CA ALA A 213 -29.06 9.23 -16.17
C ALA A 213 -29.40 9.73 -17.58
N ASP A 214 -29.96 10.93 -17.66
CA ASP A 214 -30.32 11.57 -18.93
C ASP A 214 -29.07 12.05 -19.68
N ALA A 215 -29.19 12.24 -21.01
CA ALA A 215 -28.10 12.73 -21.85
C ALA A 215 -27.56 14.08 -21.34
N PRO A 216 -26.22 14.30 -21.35
CA PRO A 216 -25.20 13.48 -22.00
C PRO A 216 -24.76 12.24 -21.20
N GLY A 217 -25.36 11.98 -20.03
CA GLY A 217 -25.09 10.79 -19.21
C GLY A 217 -23.61 10.62 -18.89
N VAL A 218 -23.01 9.51 -19.32
CA VAL A 218 -21.57 9.23 -19.12
C VAL A 218 -20.65 10.10 -19.97
N LEU A 219 -21.15 10.76 -21.02
CA LEU A 219 -20.33 11.60 -21.89
C LEU A 219 -20.08 13.00 -21.29
N GLY A 220 -20.70 13.33 -20.15
CA GLY A 220 -20.71 14.68 -19.59
C GLY A 220 -19.36 15.16 -19.02
N ASN A 221 -18.48 14.23 -18.63
CA ASN A 221 -17.13 14.47 -18.11
C ASN A 221 -16.03 14.03 -19.08
N ASP A 222 -16.40 13.58 -20.28
CA ASP A 222 -15.50 13.12 -21.32
C ASP A 222 -14.98 14.27 -22.18
N SER A 223 -13.83 14.06 -22.84
CA SER A 223 -13.22 15.04 -23.75
C SER A 223 -13.15 14.49 -25.18
N PHE A 224 -13.62 15.28 -26.15
CA PHE A 224 -13.66 14.89 -27.56
C PHE A 224 -12.85 15.86 -28.43
N PRO A 225 -12.23 15.36 -29.51
CA PRO A 225 -11.59 16.21 -30.51
C PRO A 225 -12.59 17.15 -31.19
N ASP A 226 -12.10 18.31 -31.64
CA ASP A 226 -12.92 19.26 -32.40
C ASP A 226 -13.54 18.60 -33.63
N GLY A 227 -14.86 18.75 -33.79
CA GLY A 227 -15.63 18.18 -34.90
C GLY A 227 -16.05 16.72 -34.73
N VAL A 228 -15.63 16.04 -33.65
CA VAL A 228 -16.12 14.70 -33.30
C VAL A 228 -17.43 14.82 -32.51
N THR A 229 -18.45 14.10 -32.95
CA THR A 229 -19.72 14.01 -32.20
C THR A 229 -19.54 13.05 -31.03
N PRO A 230 -19.79 13.46 -29.77
CA PRO A 230 -19.75 12.58 -28.61
C PRO A 230 -20.74 11.42 -28.77
N ALA A 231 -20.24 10.19 -28.72
CA ALA A 231 -21.07 9.00 -28.77
C ALA A 231 -20.41 7.83 -28.05
N VAL A 232 -21.20 7.06 -27.31
CA VAL A 232 -20.78 5.78 -26.75
C VAL A 232 -20.94 4.68 -27.79
N THR A 233 -19.88 3.90 -28.00
CA THR A 233 -19.80 2.85 -29.03
C THR A 233 -19.78 1.45 -28.46
N ALA A 234 -19.49 1.30 -27.17
CA ALA A 234 -19.48 0.00 -26.49
C ALA A 234 -19.92 0.14 -25.03
N TRP A 235 -20.62 -0.88 -24.51
CA TRP A 235 -21.00 -1.00 -23.10
C TRP A 235 -20.73 -2.43 -22.63
N SER A 236 -20.39 -2.60 -21.35
CA SER A 236 -20.48 -3.91 -20.68
C SER A 236 -21.75 -3.98 -19.83
N GLU A 237 -22.16 -5.20 -19.47
CA GLU A 237 -23.24 -5.39 -18.50
C GLU A 237 -22.70 -5.33 -17.07
N PRO A 238 -23.48 -4.80 -16.11
CA PRO A 238 -23.19 -4.89 -14.69
C PRO A 238 -23.43 -6.30 -14.13
N ALA A 239 -22.93 -6.58 -12.92
CA ALA A 239 -23.03 -7.90 -12.30
C ALA A 239 -24.28 -8.07 -11.43
N HIS A 240 -24.85 -6.97 -10.92
CA HIS A 240 -25.92 -6.97 -9.92
C HIS A 240 -27.08 -6.04 -10.28
N GLY A 241 -27.37 -5.91 -11.57
CA GLY A 241 -28.53 -5.18 -12.08
C GLY A 241 -28.71 -5.32 -13.58
N THR A 242 -29.71 -4.62 -14.11
CA THR A 242 -29.99 -4.55 -15.55
C THR A 242 -29.75 -3.14 -16.08
N LEU A 243 -29.09 -3.03 -17.24
CA LEU A 243 -28.76 -1.76 -17.87
C LEU A 243 -29.51 -1.59 -19.20
N THR A 244 -30.06 -0.40 -19.45
CA THR A 244 -30.49 0.02 -20.79
C THR A 244 -29.73 1.27 -21.16
N THR A 245 -29.10 1.28 -22.34
CA THR A 245 -28.15 2.33 -22.75
C THR A 245 -28.51 2.96 -24.08
N SER A 246 -27.90 4.12 -24.36
CA SER A 246 -28.04 4.85 -25.62
C SER A 246 -26.69 5.42 -26.07
N ALA A 247 -26.54 5.68 -27.37
CA ALA A 247 -25.32 6.24 -27.94
C ALA A 247 -25.05 7.69 -27.47
N ASP A 248 -26.08 8.43 -27.05
CA ASP A 248 -25.96 9.78 -26.47
C ASP A 248 -25.45 9.79 -25.01
N GLY A 249 -25.01 8.63 -24.50
CA GLY A 249 -24.46 8.45 -23.17
C GLY A 249 -25.51 8.27 -22.06
N SER A 250 -26.81 8.42 -22.37
CA SER A 250 -27.87 8.18 -21.39
C SER A 250 -28.02 6.69 -21.05
N PHE A 251 -28.40 6.41 -19.81
CA PHE A 251 -28.65 5.04 -19.35
C PHE A 251 -29.70 4.97 -18.24
N ARG A 252 -30.32 3.79 -18.11
CA ARG A 252 -31.12 3.41 -16.94
C ARG A 252 -30.54 2.15 -16.32
N TYR A 253 -30.38 2.17 -15.01
CA TYR A 253 -29.89 1.04 -14.24
C TYR A 253 -30.90 0.65 -13.16
N ARG A 254 -31.21 -0.64 -13.08
CA ARG A 254 -32.06 -1.19 -12.02
C ARG A 254 -31.28 -2.25 -11.24
N PRO A 255 -30.99 -2.03 -9.95
CA PRO A 255 -30.33 -3.04 -9.12
C PRO A 255 -31.17 -4.31 -9.01
N ASP A 256 -30.48 -5.44 -8.86
CA ASP A 256 -31.10 -6.71 -8.52
C ASP A 256 -31.86 -6.60 -7.20
N ARG A 257 -33.00 -7.27 -7.12
CA ARG A 257 -33.82 -7.30 -5.90
C ARG A 257 -33.00 -7.87 -4.75
N GLY A 258 -32.84 -7.11 -3.68
CA GLY A 258 -32.09 -7.57 -2.51
C GLY A 258 -30.62 -7.13 -2.49
N TYR A 259 -30.09 -6.57 -3.59
CA TYR A 259 -28.70 -6.11 -3.64
C TYR A 259 -28.48 -4.78 -2.90
N VAL A 260 -27.40 -4.71 -2.14
CA VAL A 260 -26.82 -3.53 -1.49
C VAL A 260 -25.31 -3.72 -1.60
N GLY A 261 -24.60 -2.72 -2.13
CA GLY A 261 -23.19 -2.87 -2.49
C GLY A 261 -22.82 -2.00 -3.68
N VAL A 262 -21.64 -2.22 -4.24
CA VAL A 262 -21.12 -1.55 -5.43
C VAL A 262 -21.30 -2.45 -6.64
N ASP A 263 -21.83 -1.90 -7.72
CA ASP A 263 -21.91 -2.54 -9.03
C ASP A 263 -21.15 -1.69 -10.05
N THR A 264 -20.59 -2.33 -11.07
CA THR A 264 -19.75 -1.64 -12.07
C THR A 264 -20.03 -2.15 -13.47
N PHE A 265 -19.89 -1.25 -14.44
CA PHE A 265 -19.84 -1.58 -15.86
C PHE A 265 -18.93 -0.58 -16.57
N THR A 266 -18.49 -0.90 -17.79
CA THR A 266 -17.65 -0.02 -18.60
C THR A 266 -18.38 0.50 -19.82
N TYR A 267 -17.91 1.63 -20.34
CA TYR A 267 -18.33 2.16 -21.62
C TYR A 267 -17.13 2.62 -22.44
N GLY A 268 -17.27 2.60 -23.75
CA GLY A 268 -16.23 2.98 -24.70
C GLY A 268 -16.66 4.10 -25.63
N VAL A 269 -15.77 5.05 -25.88
CA VAL A 269 -15.93 6.15 -26.84
C VAL A 269 -14.84 6.07 -27.91
N GLY A 270 -15.15 6.50 -29.14
CA GLY A 270 -14.28 6.32 -30.31
C GLY A 270 -14.51 4.98 -31.04
N ASP A 271 -13.72 4.71 -32.07
CA ASP A 271 -13.83 3.49 -32.90
C ASP A 271 -12.97 2.32 -32.40
N ASP A 272 -13.05 1.15 -33.04
CA ASP A 272 -12.30 -0.06 -32.65
C ASP A 272 -10.77 0.10 -32.67
N SER A 273 -10.24 1.04 -33.45
CA SER A 273 -8.80 1.33 -33.53
C SER A 273 -8.35 2.40 -32.53
N GLU A 274 -9.28 3.19 -31.99
CA GLU A 274 -9.03 4.37 -31.16
C GLU A 274 -9.86 4.44 -29.87
N ARG A 275 -10.40 3.31 -29.39
CA ARG A 275 -11.32 3.25 -28.25
C ARG A 275 -10.69 3.70 -26.93
N SER A 276 -11.30 4.70 -26.30
CA SER A 276 -11.08 5.05 -24.89
C SER A 276 -12.19 4.43 -24.03
N THR A 277 -11.84 3.82 -22.90
CA THR A 277 -12.79 3.12 -22.01
C THR A 277 -12.75 3.71 -20.61
N ALA A 278 -13.92 3.91 -20.00
CA ALA A 278 -14.07 4.32 -18.62
C ALA A 278 -15.04 3.41 -17.87
N THR A 279 -14.98 3.47 -16.53
CA THR A 279 -15.83 2.68 -15.64
C THR A 279 -16.92 3.54 -15.02
N VAL A 280 -18.15 3.04 -15.06
CA VAL A 280 -19.26 3.56 -14.25
C VAL A 280 -19.34 2.73 -12.98
N THR A 281 -19.30 3.40 -11.83
CA THR A 281 -19.45 2.80 -10.50
C THR A 281 -20.76 3.24 -9.88
N ILE A 282 -21.62 2.29 -9.53
CA ILE A 282 -22.90 2.54 -8.88
C ILE A 282 -22.86 2.01 -7.44
N THR A 283 -23.02 2.89 -6.46
CA THR A 283 -23.25 2.50 -5.07
C THR A 283 -24.75 2.31 -4.84
N VAL A 284 -25.17 1.08 -4.61
CA VAL A 284 -26.54 0.72 -4.24
C VAL A 284 -26.65 0.72 -2.71
N THR A 285 -27.34 1.72 -2.17
CA THR A 285 -27.57 1.84 -0.72
C THR A 285 -28.84 1.09 -0.30
N ALA A 286 -28.86 0.61 0.94
CA ALA A 286 -30.09 0.09 1.51
C ALA A 286 -31.16 1.21 1.53
N GLY A 287 -32.43 0.82 1.33
CA GLY A 287 -33.55 1.71 1.62
C GLY A 287 -33.55 2.16 3.09
N PRO A 288 -34.21 3.28 3.43
CA PRO A 288 -34.38 3.68 4.81
C PRO A 288 -34.91 2.50 5.63
N ASP A 289 -34.19 2.11 6.68
CA ASP A 289 -34.69 1.09 7.60
C ASP A 289 -35.78 1.72 8.46
N GLU A 290 -37.05 1.47 8.09
CA GLU A 290 -38.22 1.88 8.89
C GLU A 290 -38.49 0.92 10.07
N SER A 291 -37.72 -0.17 10.17
CA SER A 291 -37.74 -1.00 11.36
C SER A 291 -37.10 -0.23 12.50
N ARG A 292 -37.70 -0.36 13.69
CA ARG A 292 -37.14 0.17 14.92
C ARG A 292 -36.63 -1.01 15.73
N PRO A 293 -35.63 -0.81 16.59
CA PRO A 293 -35.20 -1.85 17.51
C PRO A 293 -36.38 -2.31 18.38
N ASP A 294 -36.42 -3.59 18.72
CA ASP A 294 -37.46 -4.15 19.60
C ASP A 294 -37.31 -3.65 21.04
N GLU A 295 -36.06 -3.39 21.46
CA GLU A 295 -35.70 -3.00 22.83
C GLU A 295 -34.87 -1.71 22.89
N LEU A 296 -34.97 -1.01 24.02
CA LEU A 296 -34.17 0.17 24.29
C LEU A 296 -32.71 -0.25 24.47
N GLY A 297 -31.80 0.32 23.70
CA GLY A 297 -30.38 -0.01 23.73
C GLY A 297 -29.48 1.22 23.81
N ILE A 298 -28.28 1.06 24.35
CA ILE A 298 -27.21 2.07 24.31
C ILE A 298 -25.86 1.41 23.96
N SER A 299 -25.10 2.03 23.06
CA SER A 299 -23.80 1.54 22.60
C SER A 299 -22.80 2.68 22.40
N ALA A 300 -21.52 2.45 22.68
CA ALA A 300 -20.44 3.35 22.30
C ALA A 300 -20.11 3.23 20.81
N ILE A 301 -19.88 4.37 20.15
CA ILE A 301 -19.63 4.48 18.71
C ILE A 301 -18.21 4.96 18.41
N SER A 302 -17.66 5.82 19.26
CA SER A 302 -16.28 6.32 19.10
C SER A 302 -15.23 5.25 19.37
N GLY A 303 -15.58 4.18 20.09
CA GLY A 303 -14.65 3.09 20.31
C GLY A 303 -15.20 2.02 21.25
N ARG A 304 -14.28 1.26 21.84
CA ARG A 304 -14.61 0.25 22.83
C ARG A 304 -15.01 0.90 24.16
N PRO A 305 -16.12 0.46 24.80
CA PRO A 305 -16.55 1.01 26.07
C PRO A 305 -15.49 0.95 27.18
N ASP A 306 -14.58 -0.04 27.15
CA ASP A 306 -13.54 -0.22 28.17
C ASP A 306 -12.22 0.53 27.89
N MET A 307 -12.18 1.35 26.83
CA MET A 307 -10.97 2.00 26.32
C MET A 307 -11.24 3.44 25.89
N VAL A 308 -12.22 4.09 26.51
CA VAL A 308 -12.59 5.47 26.22
C VAL A 308 -11.45 6.40 26.63
N THR A 309 -11.18 7.46 25.87
CA THR A 309 -10.15 8.46 26.21
C THR A 309 -10.71 9.88 26.14
N GLY A 310 -9.95 10.88 26.60
CA GLY A 310 -10.34 12.29 26.43
C GLY A 310 -11.47 12.80 27.35
N GLY A 311 -12.13 11.92 28.11
CA GLY A 311 -13.23 12.31 28.98
C GLY A 311 -14.57 12.45 28.26
N ASP A 312 -14.69 11.97 27.03
CA ASP A 312 -15.92 11.96 26.26
C ASP A 312 -16.10 10.65 25.47
N SER A 313 -17.31 10.41 24.97
CA SER A 313 -17.59 9.30 24.06
C SER A 313 -18.85 9.56 23.26
N LEU A 314 -18.79 9.28 21.95
CA LEU A 314 -19.99 9.33 21.11
C LEU A 314 -20.84 8.08 21.35
N LEU A 315 -22.07 8.26 21.83
CA LEU A 315 -22.99 7.18 22.14
C LEU A 315 -24.19 7.18 21.20
N ARG A 316 -24.70 5.98 20.95
CA ARG A 316 -25.95 5.73 20.22
C ARG A 316 -27.00 5.14 21.14
N ILE A 317 -28.21 5.66 21.06
CA ILE A 317 -29.40 5.11 21.69
C ILE A 317 -30.30 4.53 20.61
N ALA A 318 -30.65 3.26 20.77
CA ALA A 318 -31.61 2.55 19.93
C ALA A 318 -33.00 2.66 20.59
N LEU A 319 -33.96 3.32 19.94
CA LEU A 319 -35.30 3.65 20.43
C LEU A 319 -36.40 2.76 19.81
N PRO A 320 -37.07 1.92 20.61
CA PRO A 320 -38.26 1.19 20.17
C PRO A 320 -39.42 2.09 19.78
N ARG A 321 -40.37 1.56 19.00
CA ARG A 321 -41.59 2.29 18.60
C ARG A 321 -42.39 2.85 19.78
N ALA A 322 -42.40 2.14 20.91
CA ALA A 322 -43.16 2.53 22.10
C ALA A 322 -42.48 3.66 22.91
N VAL A 323 -41.22 3.99 22.64
CA VAL A 323 -40.45 4.98 23.39
C VAL A 323 -40.22 6.22 22.53
N THR A 324 -40.63 7.38 23.03
CA THR A 324 -40.38 8.67 22.39
C THR A 324 -39.23 9.40 23.07
N ARG A 325 -38.57 10.31 22.33
CA ARG A 325 -37.41 11.07 22.84
C ARG A 325 -37.76 11.93 24.05
N GLU A 326 -38.97 12.50 24.07
CA GLU A 326 -39.45 13.38 25.13
C GLU A 326 -39.61 12.65 26.47
N ASN A 327 -39.82 11.33 26.40
CA ASN A 327 -39.98 10.47 27.56
C ASN A 327 -38.65 9.89 28.07
N LEU A 328 -37.52 10.20 27.44
CA LEU A 328 -36.21 9.74 27.89
C LEU A 328 -35.61 10.63 28.98
N GLN A 329 -34.79 9.98 29.81
CA GLN A 329 -33.78 10.62 30.63
C GLN A 329 -32.48 9.81 30.48
N VAL A 330 -31.37 10.51 30.22
CA VAL A 330 -30.04 9.93 30.14
C VAL A 330 -29.18 10.55 31.23
N THR A 331 -28.61 9.73 32.10
CA THR A 331 -27.74 10.20 33.17
C THR A 331 -26.37 9.55 33.15
N VAL A 332 -25.35 10.31 33.51
CA VAL A 332 -24.00 9.80 33.78
C VAL A 332 -23.83 9.67 35.29
N ASN A 333 -23.43 8.49 35.73
CA ASN A 333 -23.20 8.11 37.12
C ASN A 333 -24.40 8.41 38.05
N GLY A 334 -25.62 8.44 37.51
CA GLY A 334 -26.85 8.78 38.23
C GLY A 334 -26.93 10.24 38.72
N GLN A 335 -26.01 11.10 38.28
CA GLN A 335 -25.84 12.46 38.81
C GLN A 335 -26.04 13.53 37.75
N THR A 336 -25.44 13.37 36.58
CA THR A 336 -25.44 14.39 35.53
C THR A 336 -26.44 14.02 34.44
N ASP A 337 -27.46 14.85 34.21
CA ASP A 337 -28.39 14.69 33.09
C ASP A 337 -27.71 15.13 31.78
N VAL A 338 -27.55 14.18 30.87
CA VAL A 338 -26.95 14.38 29.53
C VAL A 338 -27.96 14.16 28.41
N THR A 339 -29.26 14.08 28.72
CA THR A 339 -30.34 13.96 27.73
C THR A 339 -30.24 15.00 26.61
N PRO A 340 -29.93 16.28 26.88
CA PRO A 340 -29.82 17.31 25.83
C PRO A 340 -28.72 17.05 24.80
N ALA A 341 -27.70 16.24 25.12
CA ALA A 341 -26.62 15.91 24.20
C ALA A 341 -27.05 15.00 23.05
N PHE A 342 -28.19 14.31 23.19
CA PHE A 342 -28.68 13.36 22.20
C PHE A 342 -29.65 13.99 21.21
N GLN A 343 -29.37 13.83 19.92
CA GLN A 343 -30.19 14.27 18.79
C GLN A 343 -30.50 13.12 17.84
N ALA A 344 -31.44 13.31 16.91
CA ALA A 344 -31.80 12.27 15.95
C ALA A 344 -30.57 11.83 15.13
N GLY A 345 -30.37 10.52 15.03
CA GLY A 345 -29.37 9.89 14.17
C GLY A 345 -29.89 9.66 12.75
N SER A 346 -29.12 8.90 11.97
CA SER A 346 -29.46 8.56 10.58
C SER A 346 -30.56 7.49 10.44
N GLY A 347 -30.72 6.59 11.42
CA GLY A 347 -31.69 5.50 11.40
C GLY A 347 -33.02 5.83 12.07
N ALA A 348 -34.08 5.09 11.72
CA ALA A 348 -35.38 5.22 12.36
C ALA A 348 -35.31 4.77 13.83
N GLY A 349 -35.60 5.69 14.76
CA GLY A 349 -35.45 5.40 16.19
C GLY A 349 -33.99 5.35 16.63
N GLU A 350 -33.09 6.10 15.99
CA GLU A 350 -31.73 6.29 16.47
C GLU A 350 -31.56 7.68 17.10
N LEU A 351 -30.90 7.75 18.26
CA LEU A 351 -30.32 9.00 18.75
C LEU A 351 -28.80 8.88 18.84
N LEU A 352 -28.09 9.95 18.49
CA LEU A 352 -26.65 10.09 18.66
C LEU A 352 -26.35 11.27 19.59
N GLY A 353 -25.42 11.09 20.51
CA GLY A 353 -25.01 12.15 21.43
C GLY A 353 -23.58 11.98 21.91
N LEU A 354 -22.83 13.09 21.89
CA LEU A 354 -21.49 13.15 22.48
C LEU A 354 -21.62 13.38 23.98
N VAL A 355 -21.31 12.37 24.78
CA VAL A 355 -21.33 12.46 26.24
C VAL A 355 -19.95 12.89 26.72
N THR A 356 -19.86 14.05 27.37
CA THR A 356 -18.61 14.62 27.89
C THR A 356 -18.58 14.61 29.42
N GLY A 357 -17.41 14.91 30.01
CA GLY A 357 -17.25 15.00 31.47
C GLY A 357 -17.14 13.64 32.16
N LEU A 358 -16.72 12.61 31.43
CA LEU A 358 -16.41 11.29 31.99
C LEU A 358 -15.16 11.41 32.87
N ARG A 359 -15.28 11.02 34.14
CA ARG A 359 -14.11 10.93 35.05
C ARG A 359 -13.21 9.78 34.63
N GLU A 360 -11.91 9.86 34.89
CA GLU A 360 -11.02 8.70 34.73
C GLU A 360 -11.54 7.47 35.50
N GLY A 361 -11.38 6.28 34.92
CA GLY A 361 -11.94 5.03 35.41
C GLY A 361 -13.39 4.81 35.00
N LYS A 362 -14.14 4.08 35.85
CA LYS A 362 -15.49 3.60 35.52
C LYS A 362 -16.55 4.71 35.58
N ASN A 363 -17.32 4.81 34.51
CA ASN A 363 -18.52 5.63 34.35
C ASN A 363 -19.70 4.74 33.94
N THR A 364 -20.89 5.03 34.42
CA THR A 364 -22.12 4.36 33.96
C THR A 364 -23.02 5.38 33.30
N VAL A 365 -23.42 5.12 32.06
CA VAL A 365 -24.45 5.91 31.37
C VAL A 365 -25.73 5.09 31.38
N GLU A 366 -26.76 5.61 32.02
CA GLU A 366 -28.09 4.99 32.11
C GLU A 366 -29.09 5.77 31.26
N VAL A 367 -29.85 5.05 30.45
CA VAL A 367 -31.01 5.54 29.69
C VAL A 367 -32.26 4.97 30.34
N THR A 368 -33.15 5.82 30.80
CA THR A 368 -34.42 5.44 31.42
C THR A 368 -35.59 6.16 30.75
N THR A 369 -36.77 5.56 30.81
CA THR A 369 -38.01 6.28 30.52
C THR A 369 -38.55 6.95 31.79
N ARG A 370 -39.13 8.14 31.65
CA ARG A 370 -39.78 8.87 32.75
C ARG A 370 -41.03 8.19 33.30
N THR A 371 -41.55 7.17 32.61
CA THR A 371 -42.64 6.33 33.07
C THR A 371 -42.16 5.31 34.12
N PRO A 372 -42.79 5.22 35.30
CA PRO A 372 -42.44 4.23 36.31
C PRO A 372 -42.50 2.79 35.75
N GLY A 373 -41.42 2.02 35.94
CA GLY A 373 -41.31 0.64 35.46
C GLY A 373 -41.11 0.49 33.94
N GLY A 374 -40.86 1.58 33.21
CA GLY A 374 -40.61 1.51 31.77
C GLY A 374 -39.19 1.02 31.41
N PRO A 375 -38.92 0.84 30.10
CA PRO A 375 -37.65 0.30 29.60
C PRO A 375 -36.42 1.09 30.08
N ARG A 376 -35.33 0.36 30.35
CA ARG A 376 -34.03 0.93 30.72
C ARG A 376 -32.90 0.24 29.97
N ALA A 377 -31.86 1.00 29.66
CA ALA A 377 -30.61 0.49 29.11
C ALA A 377 -29.42 1.15 29.83
N SER A 378 -28.29 0.47 29.91
CA SER A 378 -27.09 1.04 30.53
C SER A 378 -25.83 0.53 29.87
N ILE A 379 -24.79 1.37 29.84
CA ILE A 379 -23.45 1.00 29.41
C ILE A 379 -22.43 1.48 30.43
N THR A 380 -21.42 0.64 30.70
CA THR A 380 -20.26 1.03 31.50
C THR A 380 -19.13 1.45 30.56
N LEU A 381 -18.66 2.68 30.74
CA LEU A 381 -17.49 3.23 30.06
C LEU A 381 -16.30 3.23 31.02
N VAL A 382 -15.10 2.89 30.57
CA VAL A 382 -13.85 3.06 31.31
C VAL A 382 -13.05 4.12 30.59
N ASN A 383 -13.01 5.32 31.16
CA ASN A 383 -12.27 6.44 30.61
C ASN A 383 -10.82 6.41 31.08
N HIS A 384 -9.90 6.68 30.18
CA HIS A 384 -8.46 6.76 30.40
C HIS A 384 -7.98 8.18 30.06
N PRO A 385 -6.76 8.55 30.49
CA PRO A 385 -6.21 9.85 30.16
C PRO A 385 -6.09 10.06 28.63
N ALA A 386 -6.29 11.30 28.14
CA ALA A 386 -6.24 11.67 26.71
C ALA A 386 -4.87 11.40 26.04
N GLN A 387 -3.84 11.30 26.86
CA GLN A 387 -2.45 11.07 26.55
C GLN A 387 -2.02 9.61 26.75
N GLY A 388 -2.94 8.72 27.15
CA GLY A 388 -2.62 7.34 27.48
C GLY A 388 -1.87 7.18 28.82
N PRO A 389 -1.41 5.96 29.14
CA PRO A 389 -1.64 4.74 28.37
C PRO A 389 -3.03 4.14 28.67
N VAL A 390 -3.52 3.32 27.74
CA VAL A 390 -4.78 2.56 27.86
C VAL A 390 -4.50 1.06 28.02
N PHE A 391 -3.61 0.54 27.17
CA PHE A 391 -3.18 -0.86 27.14
C PHE A 391 -1.71 -1.06 26.72
N SER A 392 -0.97 0.00 26.35
CA SER A 392 0.44 -0.05 25.95
C SER A 392 1.44 -0.21 27.11
N GLY A 393 0.96 -0.02 28.34
CA GLY A 393 1.76 -0.01 29.55
C GLY A 393 2.39 1.36 29.83
N PRO A 394 3.24 1.47 30.86
CA PRO A 394 3.82 2.75 31.26
C PRO A 394 4.52 3.49 30.11
N HIS A 395 4.37 4.81 30.05
CA HIS A 395 5.06 5.65 29.07
C HIS A 395 6.59 5.51 29.17
N GLU A 396 7.23 5.38 28.02
CA GLU A 396 8.68 5.39 27.90
C GLU A 396 9.27 6.73 28.39
N ARG A 397 10.42 6.63 29.06
CA ARG A 397 11.18 7.78 29.53
C ARG A 397 12.69 7.57 29.33
N PRO A 398 13.46 8.61 28.97
CA PRO A 398 13.02 9.97 28.58
C PRO A 398 12.22 9.93 27.28
N PHE A 399 11.54 11.01 26.91
CA PHE A 399 10.79 11.06 25.66
C PHE A 399 10.84 12.47 25.06
N ALA A 400 11.35 12.57 23.85
CA ALA A 400 11.55 13.83 23.15
C ALA A 400 10.28 14.26 22.42
N CYS A 401 9.72 15.41 22.82
CA CYS A 401 8.64 16.06 22.08
C CYS A 401 9.23 16.87 20.93
N GLU A 402 8.78 16.58 19.70
CA GLU A 402 9.32 17.17 18.47
C GLU A 402 8.32 18.09 17.76
N THR A 403 7.31 18.58 18.49
CA THR A 403 6.28 19.49 17.97
C THR A 403 6.90 20.76 17.36
N ALA A 404 8.01 21.25 17.93
CA ALA A 404 8.73 22.41 17.42
C ALA A 404 9.38 22.17 16.05
N ALA A 405 9.66 20.91 15.71
CA ALA A 405 10.14 20.48 14.41
C ALA A 405 9.02 20.09 13.43
N PHE A 406 7.81 19.84 13.95
CA PHE A 406 6.68 19.37 13.15
C PHE A 406 6.20 20.42 12.16
N ALA A 407 6.36 20.15 10.87
CA ALA A 407 5.93 21.04 9.79
C ALA A 407 4.48 20.80 9.39
N ILE A 408 3.72 21.87 9.17
CA ILE A 408 2.34 21.76 8.70
C ILE A 408 2.31 21.59 7.18
N PRO A 409 1.77 20.49 6.65
CA PRO A 409 1.72 20.26 5.21
C PRO A 409 0.81 21.30 4.54
N VAL A 410 1.16 21.69 3.31
CA VAL A 410 0.48 22.70 2.48
C VAL A 410 0.53 24.13 3.03
N ILE A 411 0.12 24.34 4.28
CA ILE A 411 0.04 25.66 4.92
C ILE A 411 1.43 26.23 5.21
N GLY A 412 2.40 25.36 5.55
CA GLY A 412 3.73 25.76 5.98
C GLY A 412 3.78 26.20 7.45
N GLY A 413 4.98 26.55 7.91
CA GLY A 413 5.25 26.82 9.32
C GLY A 413 5.39 25.55 10.17
N ARG A 414 5.51 25.73 11.49
CA ARG A 414 5.69 24.65 12.47
C ARG A 414 4.72 24.81 13.64
N LEU A 415 4.47 23.73 14.39
CA LEU A 415 3.56 23.76 15.54
C LEU A 415 4.11 24.56 16.73
N GLY A 416 5.43 24.61 16.88
CA GLY A 416 6.10 25.26 18.02
C GLY A 416 6.30 24.31 19.20
N GLU A 417 6.79 24.85 20.32
CA GLU A 417 7.09 24.08 21.52
C GLU A 417 5.85 23.36 22.08
N PRO A 418 6.02 22.17 22.69
CA PRO A 418 4.91 21.44 23.28
C PRO A 418 4.34 22.23 24.48
N LEU A 419 3.04 22.07 24.73
CA LEU A 419 2.36 22.71 25.86
C LEU A 419 2.73 22.08 27.20
N ASP A 420 3.16 20.82 27.20
CA ASP A 420 3.51 20.03 28.38
C ASP A 420 4.49 18.90 28.05
N ALA A 421 4.83 18.09 29.06
CA ALA A 421 5.75 16.96 28.94
C ALA A 421 5.15 15.76 28.17
N ASP A 422 3.84 15.76 27.92
CA ASP A 422 3.13 14.72 27.18
C ASP A 422 3.00 15.07 25.69
N CYS A 423 3.73 16.10 25.24
CA CYS A 423 3.80 16.55 23.85
C CYS A 423 2.47 17.11 23.32
N THR A 424 1.61 17.62 24.22
CA THR A 424 0.33 18.23 23.84
C THR A 424 0.55 19.48 23.00
N ILE A 425 -0.30 19.68 21.99
CA ILE A 425 -0.35 20.90 21.19
C ILE A 425 -1.72 21.58 21.30
N ALA A 426 -1.77 22.88 21.01
CA ALA A 426 -3.04 23.57 20.84
C ALA A 426 -3.76 23.02 19.59
N PRO A 427 -5.02 22.56 19.70
CA PRO A 427 -5.79 22.15 18.53
C PRO A 427 -5.92 23.29 17.52
N ARG A 428 -5.77 22.98 16.24
CA ARG A 428 -5.90 23.95 15.14
C ARG A 428 -6.66 23.34 13.96
N VAL A 429 -7.30 24.21 13.20
CA VAL A 429 -8.01 23.87 11.97
C VAL A 429 -7.49 24.77 10.86
N ASP A 430 -7.01 24.17 9.79
CA ASP A 430 -6.53 24.85 8.60
C ASP A 430 -7.40 24.48 7.40
N TYR A 431 -7.54 25.43 6.46
CA TYR A 431 -8.18 25.19 5.19
C TYR A 431 -7.21 25.45 4.05
N PHE A 432 -7.27 24.61 3.03
CA PHE A 432 -6.58 24.79 1.76
C PHE A 432 -7.42 24.19 0.64
N TYR A 433 -7.11 24.51 -0.60
CA TYR A 433 -7.87 24.03 -1.74
C TYR A 433 -6.97 23.56 -2.87
N ARG A 434 -7.53 22.72 -3.73
CA ARG A 434 -6.87 22.31 -4.96
C ARG A 434 -7.20 23.28 -6.09
N THR A 435 -6.19 23.71 -6.82
CA THR A 435 -6.34 24.59 -7.98
C THR A 435 -6.68 23.79 -9.23
N THR A 436 -7.26 24.44 -10.23
CA THR A 436 -7.46 23.86 -11.58
C THR A 436 -6.15 23.44 -12.24
N GLY A 437 -5.03 24.05 -11.87
CA GLY A 437 -3.66 23.64 -12.25
C GLY A 437 -3.05 22.57 -11.33
N ASN A 438 -3.88 21.78 -10.64
CA ASN A 438 -3.44 20.60 -9.87
C ASN A 438 -2.47 20.86 -8.69
N ALA A 439 -2.43 22.07 -8.16
CA ALA A 439 -1.63 22.44 -6.99
C ALA A 439 -2.49 22.65 -5.74
N TYR A 440 -1.91 22.52 -4.55
CA TYR A 440 -2.56 22.99 -3.32
C TYR A 440 -2.18 24.44 -3.01
N LYS A 441 -3.16 25.22 -2.55
CA LYS A 441 -2.96 26.57 -2.02
C LYS A 441 -3.69 26.75 -0.70
N ALA A 442 -3.07 27.46 0.24
CA ALA A 442 -3.74 27.85 1.48
C ALA A 442 -5.01 28.64 1.18
N TRP A 443 -6.06 28.39 1.97
CA TRP A 443 -7.32 29.14 1.83
C TRP A 443 -7.09 30.60 2.26
N PRO A 444 -7.57 31.60 1.50
CA PRO A 444 -7.33 33.00 1.85
C PRO A 444 -8.02 33.36 3.16
N ALA A 445 -7.28 34.01 4.07
CA ALA A 445 -7.80 34.39 5.38
C ALA A 445 -9.03 35.32 5.25
N GLY A 446 -10.12 34.97 5.93
CA GLY A 446 -11.36 35.75 5.93
C GLY A 446 -12.11 35.77 4.58
N ALA A 447 -11.77 34.89 3.64
CA ALA A 447 -12.46 34.85 2.34
C ALA A 447 -13.97 34.60 2.51
N THR A 448 -14.77 35.42 1.85
CA THR A 448 -16.23 35.29 1.74
C THR A 448 -16.68 34.85 0.34
N ALA A 449 -15.73 34.64 -0.57
CA ALA A 449 -15.94 34.19 -1.94
C ALA A 449 -14.89 33.15 -2.34
N TYR A 450 -15.21 32.32 -3.32
CA TYR A 450 -14.32 31.26 -3.80
C TYR A 450 -13.15 31.83 -4.62
N PRO A 451 -11.93 31.27 -4.47
CA PRO A 451 -10.82 31.54 -5.39
C PRO A 451 -11.20 31.21 -6.85
N SER A 452 -10.75 32.03 -7.81
CA SER A 452 -11.10 31.85 -9.23
C SER A 452 -10.50 30.60 -9.87
N ASP A 453 -9.40 30.10 -9.32
CA ASP A 453 -8.72 28.88 -9.74
C ASP A 453 -9.12 27.65 -8.90
N LEU A 454 -10.18 27.73 -8.08
CA LEU A 454 -10.65 26.60 -7.27
C LEU A 454 -11.18 25.45 -8.14
N ALA A 455 -10.58 24.27 -8.01
CA ALA A 455 -11.03 23.06 -8.67
C ALA A 455 -12.29 22.46 -8.02
N THR A 456 -12.95 21.59 -8.79
CA THR A 456 -14.03 20.71 -8.32
C THR A 456 -13.57 19.26 -8.39
N THR A 457 -14.29 18.37 -7.71
CA THR A 457 -14.10 16.93 -7.80
C THR A 457 -15.43 16.22 -7.60
N THR A 458 -15.54 15.01 -8.15
CA THR A 458 -16.70 14.14 -7.97
C THR A 458 -16.29 12.97 -7.10
N ASN A 459 -16.90 12.86 -5.92
CA ASN A 459 -16.57 11.80 -4.98
C ASN A 459 -17.12 10.43 -5.44
N SER A 460 -16.75 9.38 -4.71
CA SER A 460 -17.18 8.00 -4.96
C SER A 460 -18.70 7.77 -4.90
N LEU A 461 -19.47 8.72 -4.35
CA LEU A 461 -20.94 8.67 -4.32
C LEU A 461 -21.59 9.38 -5.51
N GLY A 462 -20.80 9.99 -6.40
CA GLY A 462 -21.31 10.76 -7.54
C GLY A 462 -21.64 12.22 -7.22
N VAL A 463 -21.24 12.73 -6.06
CA VAL A 463 -21.50 14.11 -5.65
C VAL A 463 -20.33 14.99 -6.08
N THR A 464 -20.60 15.98 -6.94
CA THR A 464 -19.63 17.00 -7.34
C THR A 464 -19.56 18.11 -6.30
N VAL A 465 -18.37 18.35 -5.76
CA VAL A 465 -18.11 19.38 -4.73
C VAL A 465 -16.90 20.23 -5.10
N LYS A 466 -16.73 21.37 -4.40
CA LYS A 466 -15.49 22.14 -4.44
C LYS A 466 -14.37 21.36 -3.75
N PHE A 467 -13.17 21.37 -4.32
CA PHE A 467 -12.02 20.70 -3.72
C PHE A 467 -11.39 21.58 -2.63
N ILE A 468 -12.14 21.80 -1.55
CA ILE A 468 -11.71 22.53 -0.36
C ILE A 468 -11.46 21.48 0.72
N VAL A 469 -10.22 21.45 1.22
CA VAL A 469 -9.78 20.52 2.25
C VAL A 469 -9.74 21.25 3.58
N ARG A 470 -10.43 20.66 4.55
CA ARG A 470 -10.31 21.01 5.96
C ARG A 470 -9.33 20.05 6.60
N MET A 471 -8.31 20.56 7.28
CA MET A 471 -7.33 19.77 8.02
C MET A 471 -7.34 20.19 9.49
N GLU A 472 -7.58 19.24 10.38
CA GLU A 472 -7.40 19.41 11.82
C GLU A 472 -6.03 18.89 12.23
N THR A 473 -5.38 19.59 13.16
CA THR A 473 -4.18 19.09 13.85
C THR A 473 -4.41 19.20 15.37
N SER A 474 -4.21 18.10 16.09
CA SER A 474 -4.51 17.97 17.52
C SER A 474 -3.54 16.97 18.19
N THR A 475 -3.84 16.57 19.42
CA THR A 475 -3.08 15.54 20.16
C THR A 475 -4.01 14.41 20.54
N ALA A 476 -3.51 13.17 20.41
CA ALA A 476 -4.07 12.00 21.06
C ALA A 476 -2.90 11.08 21.46
N ASN A 477 -2.99 10.46 22.63
CA ASN A 477 -1.82 9.84 23.26
C ASN A 477 -0.73 10.93 23.43
N ARG A 478 0.51 10.66 23.07
CA ARG A 478 1.59 11.66 23.02
C ARG A 478 1.97 12.03 21.58
N ALA A 479 1.00 11.90 20.68
CA ALA A 479 1.19 12.02 19.25
C ALA A 479 0.51 13.27 18.69
N VAL A 480 1.13 13.87 17.68
CA VAL A 480 0.44 14.85 16.83
C VAL A 480 -0.45 14.09 15.87
N VAL A 481 -1.76 14.34 15.95
CA VAL A 481 -2.79 13.76 15.07
C VAL A 481 -3.14 14.78 14.00
N GLN A 482 -3.23 14.32 12.75
CA GLN A 482 -3.78 15.08 11.64
C GLN A 482 -4.95 14.35 11.01
N MET A 483 -6.02 15.08 10.70
CA MET A 483 -7.21 14.54 10.06
C MET A 483 -7.64 15.51 8.96
N SER A 484 -8.02 15.02 7.79
CA SER A 484 -8.50 15.87 6.70
C SER A 484 -9.70 15.27 5.97
N MET A 485 -10.51 16.15 5.39
CA MET A 485 -11.66 15.77 4.54
C MET A 485 -12.06 16.96 3.66
N LEU A 486 -12.85 16.69 2.63
CA LEU A 486 -13.51 17.74 1.87
C LEU A 486 -14.63 18.38 2.69
N HIS A 487 -14.60 19.71 2.80
CA HIS A 487 -15.61 20.49 3.52
C HIS A 487 -15.65 21.92 2.95
N ASP A 488 -16.84 22.37 2.58
CA ASP A 488 -17.07 23.71 2.06
C ASP A 488 -17.48 24.66 3.18
N LEU A 489 -16.51 25.39 3.72
CA LEU A 489 -16.73 26.35 4.80
C LEU A 489 -17.66 27.54 4.46
N LEU A 490 -17.95 27.80 3.17
CA LEU A 490 -18.84 28.89 2.76
C LEU A 490 -20.28 28.41 2.58
N ALA A 491 -20.48 27.15 2.18
CA ALA A 491 -21.80 26.58 1.90
C ALA A 491 -22.33 25.66 3.03
N GLU A 492 -21.45 25.07 3.82
CA GLU A 492 -21.82 24.05 4.82
C GLU A 492 -21.70 24.59 6.26
N PRO A 493 -22.56 24.12 7.19
CA PRO A 493 -22.48 24.54 8.59
C PRO A 493 -21.20 24.05 9.27
N ALA A 494 -20.98 24.56 10.49
CA ALA A 494 -19.94 24.06 11.37
C ALA A 494 -20.09 22.54 11.61
N ARG A 495 -18.96 21.85 11.70
CA ARG A 495 -18.92 20.39 11.87
C ARG A 495 -19.59 19.98 13.18
N SER A 496 -20.35 18.89 13.13
CA SER A 496 -20.83 18.15 14.31
C SER A 496 -20.92 16.66 13.98
N PRO A 497 -20.97 15.77 14.98
CA PRO A 497 -21.05 14.31 14.76
C PRO A 497 -22.32 13.81 14.06
N ALA A 498 -23.37 14.63 13.98
CA ALA A 498 -24.61 14.25 13.31
C ALA A 498 -24.76 14.80 11.89
N VAL A 499 -23.87 15.72 11.47
CA VAL A 499 -23.94 16.33 10.14
C VAL A 499 -22.73 15.89 9.34
N ARG A 500 -22.95 15.18 8.22
CA ARG A 500 -21.90 14.78 7.28
C ARG A 500 -21.73 15.86 6.19
N PRO A 501 -20.51 16.32 5.86
CA PRO A 501 -20.29 17.19 4.69
C PRO A 501 -20.63 16.42 3.41
N ALA A 502 -21.13 17.10 2.39
CA ALA A 502 -21.42 16.51 1.08
C ALA A 502 -20.15 15.93 0.42
N GLY A 503 -18.99 16.53 0.70
CA GLY A 503 -17.71 16.07 0.16
C GLY A 503 -17.20 14.77 0.79
N TRP A 504 -17.62 14.42 2.01
CA TRP A 504 -17.20 13.21 2.70
C TRP A 504 -18.12 12.04 2.35
N ASN A 505 -17.56 10.96 1.81
CA ASN A 505 -18.31 9.78 1.42
C ASN A 505 -18.72 8.88 2.61
N GLY A 506 -18.34 9.21 3.84
CA GLY A 506 -18.60 8.42 5.04
C GLY A 506 -17.53 7.37 5.37
N ARG A 507 -16.50 7.22 4.52
CA ARG A 507 -15.39 6.28 4.67
C ARG A 507 -14.12 7.01 5.08
N ALA A 508 -13.20 6.29 5.70
CA ALA A 508 -11.92 6.86 6.09
C ALA A 508 -10.73 5.96 5.72
N VAL A 509 -9.60 6.60 5.42
CA VAL A 509 -8.30 5.95 5.25
C VAL A 509 -7.39 6.42 6.39
N PHE A 510 -6.88 5.46 7.15
CA PHE A 510 -5.84 5.69 8.14
C PHE A 510 -4.49 5.46 7.49
N THR A 511 -3.70 6.52 7.30
CA THR A 511 -2.37 6.41 6.67
C THR A 511 -1.31 6.10 7.72
N LEU A 512 -0.50 5.08 7.45
CA LEU A 512 0.52 4.54 8.33
C LEU A 512 1.91 4.80 7.73
N GLY A 513 2.76 5.51 8.47
CA GLY A 513 4.09 5.91 7.99
C GLY A 513 5.13 4.79 8.07
N GLY A 514 6.06 4.82 7.12
CA GLY A 514 7.16 3.87 6.99
C GLY A 514 8.27 4.03 8.05
N GLY A 515 9.37 3.28 7.87
CA GLY A 515 10.54 3.32 8.74
C GLY A 515 10.46 2.38 9.95
N CYS A 516 11.49 2.42 10.79
CA CYS A 516 11.55 1.78 12.12
C CYS A 516 12.80 2.24 12.88
N ALA A 517 13.96 2.26 12.20
CA ALA A 517 15.22 2.72 12.79
C ALA A 517 15.12 4.19 13.23
N GLY A 518 15.58 4.48 14.46
CA GLY A 518 15.49 5.81 15.08
C GLY A 518 14.12 6.19 15.65
N GLY A 519 13.14 5.27 15.59
CA GLY A 519 11.79 5.46 16.12
C GLY A 519 11.68 5.13 17.61
N TRP A 520 12.62 5.61 18.41
CA TRP A 520 12.74 5.34 19.85
C TRP A 520 12.51 6.63 20.65
N TYR A 521 11.81 6.57 21.80
CA TYR A 521 11.75 7.66 22.79
C TYR A 521 11.41 9.06 22.22
N ARG A 522 10.54 9.17 21.21
CA ARG A 522 10.23 10.44 20.55
C ARG A 522 8.80 10.52 20.02
N SER A 523 8.24 11.73 19.96
CA SER A 523 6.90 11.96 19.40
C SER A 523 6.88 11.96 17.87
N GLY A 524 8.01 12.29 17.22
CA GLY A 524 8.09 12.49 15.78
C GLY A 524 7.68 13.89 15.31
N SER A 525 8.16 14.27 14.13
CA SER A 525 7.93 15.58 13.48
C SER A 525 7.09 15.49 12.19
N GLY A 526 6.43 14.36 11.95
CA GLY A 526 5.55 14.16 10.80
C GLY A 526 4.60 12.97 11.00
N THR A 527 3.59 12.88 10.15
CA THR A 527 2.58 11.80 10.11
C THR A 527 2.74 10.96 8.84
N GLY A 528 1.90 9.93 8.65
CA GLY A 528 1.77 9.16 7.40
C GLY A 528 1.12 9.93 6.23
N THR A 529 0.99 11.26 6.35
CA THR A 529 0.34 12.21 5.43
C THR A 529 -1.18 12.13 5.41
N VAL A 530 -1.84 13.29 5.25
CA VAL A 530 -3.31 13.41 5.16
C VAL A 530 -3.71 14.34 4.02
N THR A 531 -2.94 14.35 2.93
CA THR A 531 -3.11 15.31 1.82
C THR A 531 -3.18 14.65 0.46
N ASP A 532 -3.35 13.33 0.39
CA ASP A 532 -3.46 12.59 -0.86
C ASP A 532 -4.67 13.06 -1.68
N ALA A 533 -4.41 13.67 -2.84
CA ALA A 533 -5.44 14.31 -3.65
C ALA A 533 -6.40 13.31 -4.29
N PHE A 534 -5.93 12.09 -4.60
CA PHE A 534 -6.78 11.05 -5.15
C PHE A 534 -7.80 10.59 -4.11
N MET A 535 -7.35 10.23 -2.90
CA MET A 535 -8.24 9.77 -1.84
C MET A 535 -9.21 10.87 -1.39
N LEU A 536 -8.72 12.10 -1.19
CA LEU A 536 -9.58 13.24 -0.86
C LEU A 536 -10.60 13.52 -1.97
N GLY A 537 -10.17 13.45 -3.24
CA GLY A 537 -11.06 13.62 -4.40
C GLY A 537 -12.15 12.55 -4.49
N ARG A 538 -11.86 11.31 -4.07
CA ARG A 538 -12.85 10.24 -3.93
C ARG A 538 -13.77 10.40 -2.71
N GLY A 539 -13.55 11.43 -1.90
CA GLY A 539 -14.35 11.80 -0.75
C GLY A 539 -13.97 11.06 0.53
N PHE A 540 -12.84 10.34 0.59
CA PHE A 540 -12.38 9.74 1.84
C PHE A 540 -11.96 10.83 2.82
N ALA A 541 -12.28 10.63 4.10
CA ALA A 541 -11.55 11.31 5.15
C ALA A 541 -10.18 10.62 5.35
N LEU A 542 -9.12 11.39 5.57
CA LEU A 542 -7.80 10.88 5.87
C LEU A 542 -7.47 11.15 7.34
N MET A 543 -6.86 10.19 8.01
CA MET A 543 -6.37 10.38 9.37
C MET A 543 -5.01 9.72 9.55
N SER A 544 -4.14 10.36 10.35
CA SER A 544 -2.82 9.85 10.66
C SER A 544 -2.29 10.45 11.95
N SER A 545 -1.28 9.82 12.53
CA SER A 545 -0.68 10.25 13.78
C SER A 545 0.83 10.06 13.76
N SER A 546 1.57 10.91 14.47
CA SER A 546 3.04 10.89 14.46
C SER A 546 3.62 9.62 15.09
N LEU A 547 2.91 8.99 16.05
CA LEU A 547 3.28 7.67 16.61
C LEU A 547 2.77 6.49 15.77
N ASN A 548 2.02 6.75 14.69
CA ASN A 548 1.70 5.78 13.64
C ASN A 548 2.64 5.86 12.42
N VAL A 549 3.80 6.50 12.62
CA VAL A 549 4.95 6.45 11.72
C VAL A 549 6.01 5.63 12.43
N PHE A 550 6.33 4.43 11.95
CA PHE A 550 7.29 3.57 12.65
C PHE A 550 8.70 4.17 12.68
N GLY A 551 9.07 5.05 11.75
CA GLY A 551 10.30 5.85 11.85
C GLY A 551 10.35 6.79 13.07
N ASN A 552 9.21 7.08 13.70
CA ASN A 552 9.12 7.86 14.93
C ASN A 552 8.83 6.98 16.15
N ASN A 553 8.09 5.89 15.98
CA ASN A 553 7.67 4.97 17.03
C ASN A 553 7.58 3.53 16.50
N CYS A 554 8.65 2.75 16.61
CA CYS A 554 8.63 1.36 16.12
C CYS A 554 8.13 0.37 17.20
N ASN A 555 7.01 0.71 17.87
CA ASN A 555 6.30 -0.12 18.85
C ASN A 555 4.87 -0.38 18.37
N ASP A 556 4.53 -1.63 18.07
CA ASP A 556 3.23 -2.01 17.50
C ASP A 556 2.06 -1.83 18.48
N VAL A 557 2.31 -1.95 19.79
CA VAL A 557 1.28 -1.78 20.82
C VAL A 557 0.94 -0.30 20.98
N THR A 558 1.96 0.56 21.12
CA THR A 558 1.78 2.01 21.20
C THR A 558 1.14 2.57 19.92
N ALA A 559 1.53 2.03 18.76
CA ALA A 559 0.90 2.38 17.49
C ALA A 559 -0.58 1.95 17.43
N ALA A 560 -0.92 0.74 17.90
CA ALA A 560 -2.32 0.31 17.97
C ALA A 560 -3.17 1.18 18.90
N GLU A 561 -2.64 1.53 20.07
CA GLU A 561 -3.29 2.42 21.03
C GLU A 561 -3.51 3.81 20.43
N THR A 562 -2.49 4.37 19.78
CA THR A 562 -2.58 5.67 19.12
C THR A 562 -3.58 5.65 17.97
N ALA A 563 -3.62 4.58 17.17
CA ALA A 563 -4.59 4.44 16.07
C ALA A 563 -6.03 4.35 16.59
N MET A 564 -6.25 3.60 17.68
CA MET A 564 -7.55 3.54 18.36
C MET A 564 -8.00 4.93 18.84
N MET A 565 -7.14 5.64 19.56
CA MET A 565 -7.45 6.98 20.10
C MET A 565 -7.64 8.02 18.99
N THR A 566 -6.88 7.91 17.89
CA THR A 566 -7.04 8.79 16.71
C THR A 566 -8.40 8.55 16.04
N LYS A 567 -8.83 7.29 15.90
CA LYS A 567 -10.14 6.95 15.35
C LYS A 567 -11.27 7.40 16.28
N GLU A 568 -11.11 7.24 17.59
CA GLU A 568 -12.03 7.73 18.61
C GLU A 568 -12.24 9.25 18.47
N LEU A 569 -11.15 10.01 18.47
CA LEU A 569 -11.16 11.45 18.29
C LEU A 569 -11.84 11.88 16.98
N PHE A 570 -11.58 11.16 15.89
CA PHE A 570 -12.22 11.43 14.60
C PHE A 570 -13.74 11.24 14.69
N VAL A 571 -14.20 10.12 15.26
CA VAL A 571 -15.62 9.79 15.36
C VAL A 571 -16.35 10.76 16.29
N GLU A 572 -15.75 11.17 17.40
CA GLU A 572 -16.32 12.15 18.34
C GLU A 572 -16.50 13.53 17.73
N ARG A 573 -15.67 13.91 16.75
CA ARG A 573 -15.75 15.21 16.09
C ARG A 573 -16.60 15.19 14.82
N HIS A 574 -16.59 14.08 14.09
CA HIS A 574 -17.12 14.04 12.72
C HIS A 574 -18.27 13.07 12.53
N GLY A 575 -18.50 12.17 13.49
CA GLY A 575 -19.58 11.20 13.45
C GLY A 575 -19.12 9.81 13.02
N PRO A 576 -20.07 8.86 12.93
CA PRO A 576 -19.76 7.46 12.62
C PRO A 576 -19.12 7.30 11.23
N VAL A 577 -18.11 6.44 11.17
CA VAL A 577 -17.44 6.02 9.93
C VAL A 577 -18.04 4.69 9.47
N GLU A 578 -18.35 4.55 8.18
CA GLU A 578 -18.90 3.31 7.62
C GLU A 578 -17.87 2.18 7.62
N HIS A 579 -16.63 2.50 7.24
CA HIS A 579 -15.48 1.63 7.42
C HIS A 579 -14.15 2.41 7.36
N THR A 580 -13.11 1.88 7.99
CA THR A 580 -11.75 2.44 8.04
C THR A 580 -10.75 1.52 7.34
N ILE A 581 -10.03 2.04 6.35
CA ILE A 581 -8.98 1.33 5.63
C ILE A 581 -7.62 1.67 6.26
N GLY A 582 -6.87 0.67 6.73
CA GLY A 582 -5.46 0.86 7.07
C GLY A 582 -4.61 0.89 5.80
N TYR A 583 -3.84 1.95 5.57
CA TYR A 583 -3.06 2.15 4.34
C TYR A 583 -1.60 2.48 4.66
N GLY A 584 -0.65 1.63 4.25
CA GLY A 584 0.76 1.92 4.48
C GLY A 584 1.74 0.91 3.89
N CYS A 585 2.95 1.36 3.62
CA CYS A 585 4.05 0.54 3.12
C CYS A 585 5.18 0.40 4.16
N SER A 586 5.94 -0.70 4.10
CA SER A 586 7.14 -0.89 4.93
C SER A 586 6.80 -0.87 6.44
N GLY A 587 7.35 0.10 7.18
CA GLY A 587 6.90 0.51 8.53
C GLY A 587 5.39 0.47 8.74
N GLY A 588 4.63 0.97 7.78
CA GLY A 588 3.17 1.00 7.81
C GLY A 588 2.52 -0.37 7.62
N SER A 589 3.17 -1.30 6.91
CA SER A 589 2.65 -2.66 6.71
C SER A 589 2.76 -3.51 7.98
N TYR A 590 3.85 -3.37 8.76
CA TYR A 590 3.94 -4.00 10.09
C TYR A 590 2.77 -3.59 10.96
N GLN A 591 2.53 -2.27 11.03
CA GLN A 591 1.44 -1.69 11.80
C GLN A 591 0.10 -2.22 11.33
N ALA A 592 -0.18 -2.16 10.03
CA ALA A 592 -1.45 -2.62 9.48
C ALA A 592 -1.74 -4.09 9.83
N HIS A 593 -0.78 -4.98 9.59
CA HIS A 593 -0.94 -6.41 9.90
C HIS A 593 -1.07 -6.65 11.41
N GLN A 594 -0.18 -6.07 12.23
CA GLN A 594 -0.19 -6.28 13.68
C GLN A 594 -1.44 -5.68 14.33
N ILE A 595 -1.87 -4.48 13.92
CA ILE A 595 -3.09 -3.83 14.42
C ILE A 595 -4.31 -4.66 14.02
N ALA A 596 -4.44 -5.04 12.75
CA ALA A 596 -5.58 -5.81 12.28
C ALA A 596 -5.66 -7.20 12.95
N ASP A 597 -4.54 -7.91 13.16
CA ASP A 597 -4.57 -9.23 13.80
C ASP A 597 -4.77 -9.16 15.32
N ASN A 598 -4.07 -8.23 15.99
CA ASN A 598 -4.05 -8.14 17.46
C ASN A 598 -5.22 -7.32 18.03
N TYR A 599 -5.70 -6.30 17.31
CA TYR A 599 -6.67 -5.30 17.78
C TYR A 599 -7.78 -5.07 16.73
N PRO A 600 -8.55 -6.12 16.38
CA PRO A 600 -9.58 -6.04 15.35
C PRO A 600 -10.66 -5.01 15.67
N GLY A 601 -11.14 -4.31 14.65
CA GLY A 601 -12.14 -3.24 14.74
C GLY A 601 -11.54 -1.82 14.60
N ILE A 602 -10.21 -1.68 14.70
CA ILE A 602 -9.54 -0.42 14.35
C ILE A 602 -9.57 -0.22 12.83
N PHE A 603 -9.14 -1.22 12.06
CA PHE A 603 -9.27 -1.27 10.61
C PHE A 603 -10.25 -2.35 10.19
N ASP A 604 -11.12 -2.02 9.23
CA ASP A 604 -12.09 -2.95 8.66
C ASP A 604 -11.50 -3.71 7.46
N GLY A 605 -10.55 -3.10 6.75
CA GLY A 605 -9.72 -3.69 5.70
C GLY A 605 -8.35 -3.01 5.64
N ILE A 606 -7.35 -3.68 5.05
CA ILE A 606 -5.99 -3.13 4.93
C ILE A 606 -5.46 -3.18 3.50
N VAL A 607 -4.91 -2.05 3.03
CA VAL A 607 -4.14 -1.95 1.79
C VAL A 607 -2.69 -1.71 2.18
N VAL A 608 -1.90 -2.76 2.08
CA VAL A 608 -0.50 -2.76 2.49
C VAL A 608 0.42 -2.73 1.28
N GLY A 609 1.55 -2.06 1.44
CA GLY A 609 2.59 -1.97 0.44
C GLY A 609 3.92 -2.53 0.95
N CYS A 610 4.77 -3.05 0.08
CA CYS A 610 6.16 -3.39 0.45
C CYS A 610 6.20 -4.26 1.72
N SER A 611 5.32 -5.25 1.75
CA SER A 611 4.78 -5.80 2.99
C SER A 611 5.81 -6.48 3.86
N PHE A 612 5.56 -6.45 5.17
CA PHE A 612 6.25 -7.23 6.18
C PHE A 612 5.24 -7.79 7.20
N PRO A 613 5.46 -9.02 7.73
CA PRO A 613 4.62 -9.58 8.79
C PRO A 613 4.73 -8.81 10.10
N GLU A 614 5.92 -8.78 10.71
CA GLU A 614 6.18 -8.08 11.97
C GLU A 614 7.65 -7.67 12.09
N VAL A 615 7.93 -6.66 12.90
CA VAL A 615 9.30 -6.17 13.10
C VAL A 615 10.13 -7.16 13.91
N GLY A 616 9.62 -7.60 15.06
CA GLY A 616 10.42 -8.21 16.11
C GLY A 616 11.00 -9.59 15.77
N ILE A 617 10.37 -10.36 14.88
CA ILE A 617 10.75 -11.75 14.59
C ILE A 617 11.11 -11.94 13.12
N SER A 618 10.14 -12.07 12.19
CA SER A 618 10.45 -12.35 10.78
C SER A 618 11.44 -11.36 10.18
N THR A 619 11.26 -10.06 10.41
CA THR A 619 12.18 -9.01 9.94
C THR A 619 13.51 -9.00 10.70
N VAL A 620 13.52 -9.01 12.03
CA VAL A 620 14.78 -8.92 12.79
C VAL A 620 15.65 -10.16 12.62
N ASN A 621 15.08 -11.37 12.60
CA ASN A 621 15.83 -12.60 12.36
C ASN A 621 16.51 -12.57 10.99
N PHE A 622 15.74 -12.22 9.96
CA PHE A 622 16.23 -12.02 8.60
C PHE A 622 17.43 -11.06 8.52
N LEU A 623 17.38 -9.95 9.26
CA LEU A 623 18.40 -8.90 9.18
C LEU A 623 19.64 -9.21 10.03
N THR A 624 19.44 -9.86 11.18
CA THR A 624 20.53 -10.33 12.04
C THR A 624 21.28 -11.51 11.41
N ASP A 625 20.58 -12.42 10.73
CA ASP A 625 21.21 -13.47 9.94
C ASP A 625 22.06 -12.87 8.81
N ALA A 626 21.55 -11.84 8.13
CA ALA A 626 22.32 -11.13 7.11
C ALA A 626 23.56 -10.42 7.70
N ARG A 627 23.47 -9.82 8.90
CA ARG A 627 24.62 -9.21 9.60
C ARG A 627 25.72 -10.23 9.89
N LEU A 628 25.35 -11.43 10.32
CA LEU A 628 26.31 -12.50 10.57
C LEU A 628 26.98 -12.95 9.27
N LEU A 629 26.20 -13.18 8.21
CA LEU A 629 26.71 -13.57 6.89
C LEU A 629 27.64 -12.50 6.30
N ASP A 630 27.25 -11.23 6.37
CA ASP A 630 28.03 -10.09 5.89
C ASP A 630 29.39 -10.01 6.60
N THR A 631 29.39 -10.16 7.93
CA THR A 631 30.62 -10.18 8.73
C THR A 631 31.52 -11.36 8.37
N TYR A 632 30.94 -12.56 8.23
CA TYR A 632 31.68 -13.75 7.82
C TYR A 632 32.32 -13.59 6.43
N PHE A 633 31.57 -13.10 5.44
CA PHE A 633 32.11 -12.92 4.09
C PHE A 633 33.15 -11.80 4.01
N ALA A 634 33.04 -10.78 4.85
CA ALA A 634 33.98 -9.66 4.87
C ALA A 634 35.32 -9.99 5.54
N SER A 635 35.31 -10.75 6.64
CA SER A 635 36.53 -10.97 7.43
C SER A 635 36.65 -12.33 8.13
N GLY A 636 35.58 -13.14 8.16
CA GLY A 636 35.55 -14.41 8.90
C GLY A 636 35.99 -15.64 8.09
N THR A 637 35.89 -15.61 6.77
CA THR A 637 36.14 -16.80 5.92
C THR A 637 37.63 -17.13 5.75
N THR A 638 37.97 -18.42 5.68
CA THR A 638 39.28 -18.88 5.20
C THR A 638 39.27 -19.53 3.82
N VAL A 639 38.13 -19.45 3.12
CA VAL A 639 37.97 -20.02 1.78
C VAL A 639 37.46 -18.96 0.81
N ALA A 640 37.67 -19.17 -0.48
CA ALA A 640 37.19 -18.24 -1.49
C ALA A 640 35.67 -18.36 -1.70
N TRP A 641 35.02 -17.22 -1.95
CA TRP A 641 33.59 -17.12 -2.24
C TRP A 641 33.35 -16.22 -3.45
N THR A 642 32.63 -16.74 -4.45
CA THR A 642 32.07 -15.91 -5.53
C THR A 642 30.76 -15.25 -5.09
N ASP A 643 30.34 -14.20 -5.77
CA ASP A 643 29.08 -13.52 -5.45
C ASP A 643 27.85 -14.41 -5.69
N GLU A 644 27.88 -15.27 -6.72
CA GLU A 644 26.83 -16.27 -6.94
C GLU A 644 26.75 -17.27 -5.79
N GLN A 645 27.89 -17.69 -5.23
CA GLN A 645 27.92 -18.57 -4.06
C GLN A 645 27.37 -17.87 -2.81
N LYS A 646 27.73 -16.60 -2.57
CA LYS A 646 27.18 -15.79 -1.46
C LYS A 646 25.67 -15.65 -1.60
N ARG A 647 25.18 -15.35 -2.81
CA ARG A 647 23.77 -15.24 -3.14
C ARG A 647 23.03 -16.55 -2.84
N LYS A 648 23.52 -17.68 -3.35
CA LYS A 648 22.92 -19.01 -3.10
C LYS A 648 22.95 -19.40 -1.62
N ALA A 649 24.04 -19.14 -0.91
CA ALA A 649 24.18 -19.50 0.50
C ALA A 649 23.31 -18.63 1.43
N SER A 650 23.08 -17.38 1.06
CA SER A 650 22.24 -16.45 1.82
C SER A 650 20.76 -16.48 1.43
N GLY A 651 20.44 -16.96 0.23
CA GLY A 651 19.07 -17.03 -0.29
C GLY A 651 18.58 -15.75 -0.97
N PHE A 652 19.30 -14.64 -0.80
CA PHE A 652 18.94 -13.35 -1.37
C PHE A 652 18.96 -13.33 -2.91
N ALA A 653 18.29 -12.33 -3.49
CA ALA A 653 18.27 -12.13 -4.94
C ALA A 653 19.63 -11.72 -5.50
N THR A 654 20.47 -11.04 -4.71
CA THR A 654 21.84 -10.64 -5.10
C THR A 654 22.80 -10.75 -3.91
N ALA A 655 24.11 -10.78 -4.16
CA ALA A 655 25.11 -10.73 -3.09
C ALA A 655 25.10 -9.38 -2.33
N ALA A 656 24.81 -8.27 -3.04
CA ALA A 656 24.74 -6.93 -2.45
C ALA A 656 23.64 -6.80 -1.38
N MET A 657 22.56 -7.58 -1.50
CA MET A 657 21.50 -7.63 -0.49
C MET A 657 22.00 -8.06 0.88
N VAL A 658 23.02 -8.92 0.98
CA VAL A 658 23.57 -9.36 2.27
C VAL A 658 24.03 -8.15 3.08
N SER A 659 24.83 -7.27 2.47
CA SER A 659 25.32 -6.05 3.11
C SER A 659 24.21 -5.00 3.30
N ALA A 660 23.24 -4.93 2.38
CA ALA A 660 22.08 -4.05 2.54
C ALA A 660 21.21 -4.43 3.74
N MET A 661 20.97 -5.73 3.92
CA MET A 661 20.18 -6.28 5.02
C MET A 661 20.93 -6.19 6.35
N SER A 662 22.24 -6.44 6.32
CA SER A 662 23.15 -6.26 7.45
C SER A 662 22.99 -4.88 8.09
N ARG A 663 22.96 -3.79 7.29
CA ARG A 663 22.73 -2.42 7.80
C ARG A 663 21.40 -2.28 8.55
N GLY A 664 20.35 -2.96 8.09
CA GLY A 664 19.06 -2.97 8.77
C GLY A 664 19.18 -3.47 10.22
N ALA A 665 20.05 -4.44 10.50
CA ALA A 665 20.24 -4.98 11.85
C ALA A 665 20.69 -3.94 12.89
N ASN A 666 21.10 -2.72 12.50
CA ASN A 666 21.40 -1.62 13.43
C ASN A 666 20.29 -1.38 14.46
N ARG A 667 19.02 -1.67 14.11
CA ARG A 667 17.87 -1.48 15.03
C ARG A 667 17.89 -2.38 16.27
N ILE A 668 18.78 -3.37 16.36
CA ILE A 668 18.97 -4.17 17.58
C ILE A 668 20.19 -3.74 18.39
N ASP A 669 21.03 -2.84 17.87
CA ASP A 669 22.17 -2.28 18.59
C ASP A 669 21.68 -1.13 19.49
N PRO A 670 21.76 -1.27 20.82
CA PRO A 670 21.23 -0.30 21.78
C PRO A 670 21.93 1.06 21.75
N ARG A 671 23.05 1.20 21.04
CA ARG A 671 23.89 2.40 20.97
C ARG A 671 23.60 3.25 19.75
N LEU A 672 23.00 2.66 18.71
CA LEU A 672 22.77 3.32 17.42
C LEU A 672 21.42 4.04 17.39
N ASP A 673 21.29 5.00 16.47
CA ASP A 673 20.05 5.76 16.21
C ASP A 673 19.42 6.35 17.49
N CYS A 674 20.24 6.83 18.43
CA CYS A 674 19.82 7.24 19.78
C CYS A 674 19.90 8.75 20.02
N ASP A 675 19.87 9.56 18.95
CA ASP A 675 20.20 10.98 19.02
C ASP A 675 19.17 11.85 19.77
N MET A 676 17.93 11.37 19.87
CA MET A 676 16.86 12.00 20.63
C MET A 676 17.07 11.94 22.15
N VAL A 677 17.89 10.99 22.62
CA VAL A 677 18.26 10.88 24.04
C VAL A 677 19.52 11.73 24.27
N PRO A 678 19.58 12.55 25.33
CA PRO A 678 20.81 13.29 25.65
C PRO A 678 22.00 12.35 25.85
N GLU A 679 23.17 12.69 25.31
CA GLU A 679 24.36 11.82 25.28
C GLU A 679 24.72 11.22 26.65
N GLN A 680 24.67 12.04 27.70
CA GLN A 680 24.96 11.63 29.08
C GLN A 680 23.95 10.62 29.67
N GLN A 681 22.78 10.46 29.06
CA GLN A 681 21.75 9.49 29.47
C GLN A 681 21.81 8.21 28.63
N ARG A 682 22.51 8.20 27.49
CA ARG A 682 22.57 7.04 26.59
C ARG A 682 23.34 5.90 27.24
N TYR A 683 22.90 4.69 26.92
CA TYR A 683 23.61 3.48 27.29
C TYR A 683 25.03 3.47 26.67
N ASN A 684 26.01 3.16 27.51
CA ASN A 684 27.36 2.81 27.08
C ASN A 684 27.88 1.67 27.97
N PRO A 685 28.36 0.55 27.38
CA PRO A 685 28.78 -0.62 28.16
C PRO A 685 29.96 -0.33 29.10
N ASP A 686 30.75 0.70 28.82
CA ASP A 686 31.95 1.05 29.58
C ASP A 686 31.70 2.23 30.54
N THR A 687 30.97 3.25 30.09
CA THR A 687 30.84 4.52 30.83
C THR A 687 29.46 4.76 31.45
N ASN A 688 28.40 4.12 30.96
CA ASN A 688 27.03 4.32 31.45
C ASN A 688 26.14 3.07 31.25
N ARG A 689 26.39 2.02 32.02
CA ARG A 689 25.69 0.73 31.88
C ARG A 689 24.19 0.78 32.20
N GLY A 690 23.76 1.76 33.00
CA GLY A 690 22.35 1.97 33.34
C GLY A 690 21.63 2.98 32.44
N GLY A 691 22.29 3.46 31.38
CA GLY A 691 21.71 4.42 30.45
C GLY A 691 20.58 3.86 29.61
N VAL A 692 19.88 4.76 28.94
CA VAL A 692 18.78 4.48 28.03
C VAL A 692 19.29 3.72 26.81
N ARG A 693 18.67 2.58 26.52
CA ARG A 693 19.01 1.70 25.40
C ARG A 693 18.06 1.94 24.24
N CYS A 694 18.61 2.27 23.07
CA CYS A 694 17.88 2.58 21.85
C CYS A 694 17.89 1.37 20.92
N GLY A 695 16.88 0.52 21.00
CA GLY A 695 16.77 -0.65 20.14
C GLY A 695 15.38 -1.26 20.21
N VAL A 696 15.02 -2.02 19.18
CA VAL A 696 13.65 -2.54 18.98
C VAL A 696 13.11 -3.32 20.18
N TYR A 697 13.96 -4.07 20.89
CA TYR A 697 13.51 -4.84 22.06
C TYR A 697 13.38 -3.98 23.32
N ASP A 698 14.32 -3.04 23.53
CA ASP A 698 14.28 -2.10 24.65
C ASP A 698 13.07 -1.14 24.53
N HIS A 699 12.73 -0.74 23.29
CA HIS A 699 11.50 -0.01 22.94
C HIS A 699 10.20 -0.83 23.14
N MET A 700 10.32 -2.14 23.42
CA MET A 700 9.20 -3.04 23.69
C MET A 700 9.30 -3.69 25.07
N ILE A 701 10.01 -3.06 26.01
CA ILE A 701 10.27 -3.63 27.34
C ILE A 701 8.99 -3.90 28.15
N ASN A 702 7.92 -3.11 27.96
CA ASN A 702 6.61 -3.38 28.58
C ASN A 702 6.02 -4.73 28.11
N ILE A 703 6.36 -5.17 26.90
CA ILE A 703 5.88 -6.42 26.32
C ILE A 703 6.76 -7.59 26.75
N TYR A 704 8.07 -7.52 26.49
CA TYR A 704 9.01 -8.63 26.72
C TYR A 704 9.48 -8.75 28.18
N GLY A 705 9.34 -7.67 28.94
CA GLY A 705 9.85 -7.53 30.30
C GLY A 705 11.37 -7.37 30.35
N ALA A 706 11.86 -6.93 31.51
CA ALA A 706 13.29 -6.81 31.79
C ALA A 706 13.89 -8.13 32.30
N ASP A 707 15.13 -8.42 31.90
CA ASP A 707 15.99 -9.40 32.55
C ASP A 707 16.37 -8.89 33.96
N PRO A 708 16.08 -9.65 35.04
CA PRO A 708 16.39 -9.21 36.40
C PRO A 708 17.89 -9.03 36.67
N ALA A 709 18.78 -9.68 35.91
CA ALA A 709 20.22 -9.58 36.13
C ALA A 709 20.83 -8.30 35.53
N THR A 710 20.32 -7.86 34.37
CA THR A 710 20.89 -6.75 33.60
C THR A 710 19.99 -5.51 33.59
N GLY A 711 18.69 -5.68 33.81
CA GLY A 711 17.67 -4.65 33.61
C GLY A 711 17.30 -4.42 32.15
N PHE A 712 17.94 -5.08 31.19
CA PHE A 712 17.70 -4.91 29.75
C PHE A 712 16.42 -5.64 29.32
N ALA A 713 15.82 -5.22 28.21
CA ALA A 713 14.70 -5.97 27.66
C ALA A 713 15.12 -7.40 27.26
N ARG A 714 14.28 -8.37 27.60
CA ARG A 714 14.48 -9.76 27.15
C ARG A 714 14.30 -9.85 25.63
N ARG A 715 15.11 -10.68 24.97
CA ARG A 715 15.15 -10.76 23.50
C ARG A 715 14.76 -12.15 22.99
N PRO A 716 13.72 -12.28 22.15
CA PRO A 716 13.40 -13.50 21.44
C PRO A 716 14.24 -13.65 20.15
N LEU A 717 15.58 -13.67 20.28
CA LEU A 717 16.53 -13.75 19.16
C LEU A 717 17.43 -14.98 19.29
N ASP A 718 17.45 -15.86 18.28
CA ASP A 718 18.16 -17.14 18.33
C ASP A 718 18.83 -17.45 16.98
N ASN A 719 20.01 -18.08 17.00
CA ASN A 719 20.59 -18.74 15.83
C ASN A 719 21.28 -20.09 16.13
N VAL A 720 20.92 -20.74 17.25
CA VAL A 720 21.45 -22.05 17.62
C VAL A 720 20.90 -23.13 16.69
N GLY A 721 21.78 -24.00 16.19
CA GLY A 721 21.40 -25.13 15.33
C GLY A 721 21.07 -24.77 13.88
N ILE A 722 21.02 -23.48 13.52
CA ILE A 722 20.80 -23.03 12.14
C ILE A 722 22.03 -23.36 11.27
N GLN A 723 21.78 -24.05 10.16
CA GLN A 723 22.79 -24.46 9.18
C GLN A 723 22.80 -23.51 7.98
N TYR A 724 23.53 -22.40 8.08
CA TYR A 724 23.61 -21.41 6.99
C TYR A 724 24.22 -22.05 5.73
N GLY A 725 23.61 -21.78 4.57
CA GLY A 725 24.05 -22.31 3.27
C GLY A 725 23.67 -23.79 3.00
N LEU A 726 22.81 -24.42 3.81
CA LEU A 726 22.45 -25.83 3.64
C LEU A 726 21.84 -26.14 2.26
N GLY A 727 20.91 -25.31 1.79
CA GLY A 727 20.34 -25.44 0.43
C GLY A 727 21.40 -25.34 -0.65
N ALA A 728 22.30 -24.35 -0.55
CA ALA A 728 23.41 -24.19 -1.49
C ALA A 728 24.38 -25.40 -1.50
N LEU A 729 24.59 -26.03 -0.34
CA LEU A 729 25.38 -27.27 -0.25
C LEU A 729 24.66 -28.43 -0.95
N LYS A 730 23.36 -28.59 -0.71
CA LYS A 730 22.54 -29.66 -1.33
C LYS A 730 22.50 -29.53 -2.85
N ASP A 731 22.44 -28.31 -3.35
CA ASP A 731 22.43 -28.01 -4.80
C ASP A 731 23.83 -28.09 -5.43
N GLY A 732 24.89 -28.33 -4.65
CA GLY A 732 26.27 -28.35 -5.12
C GLY A 732 26.85 -26.99 -5.49
N ALA A 733 26.17 -25.89 -5.15
CA ALA A 733 26.63 -24.52 -5.41
C ALA A 733 27.83 -24.14 -4.52
N ILE A 734 27.91 -24.70 -3.31
CA ILE A 734 29.05 -24.55 -2.41
C ILE A 734 29.63 -25.92 -2.03
N THR A 735 30.92 -25.93 -1.71
CA THR A 735 31.65 -27.13 -1.30
C THR A 735 31.36 -27.50 0.17
N PRO A 736 31.56 -28.77 0.57
CA PRO A 736 31.51 -29.15 1.99
C PRO A 736 32.45 -28.31 2.87
N GLU A 737 33.61 -27.91 2.34
CA GLU A 737 34.57 -27.09 3.07
C GLU A 737 34.07 -25.66 3.30
N GLN A 738 33.48 -25.02 2.27
CA GLN A 738 32.81 -23.73 2.42
C GLN A 738 31.68 -23.78 3.45
N PHE A 739 30.87 -24.85 3.45
CA PHE A 739 29.78 -25.01 4.41
C PHE A 739 30.28 -25.17 5.86
N LEU A 740 31.36 -25.93 6.07
CA LEU A 740 31.98 -26.10 7.39
C LEU A 740 32.63 -24.81 7.88
N ASP A 741 33.43 -24.14 7.06
CA ASP A 741 34.08 -22.85 7.39
C ASP A 741 33.04 -21.78 7.77
N LEU A 742 31.94 -21.71 7.00
CA LEU A 742 30.81 -20.82 7.30
C LEU A 742 30.22 -21.11 8.68
N ASN A 743 29.75 -22.32 8.92
CA ASN A 743 28.99 -22.61 10.14
C ASN A 743 29.87 -22.66 11.41
N GLU A 744 31.17 -22.90 11.27
CA GLU A 744 32.15 -22.84 12.36
C GLU A 744 32.42 -21.41 12.82
N ARG A 745 32.36 -20.43 11.90
CA ARG A 745 32.82 -19.05 12.14
C ARG A 745 31.74 -17.99 12.13
N ILE A 746 30.51 -18.36 11.76
CA ILE A 746 29.39 -17.43 11.67
C ILE A 746 29.06 -16.73 12.99
N GLY A 747 29.27 -17.40 14.12
CA GLY A 747 29.05 -16.84 15.46
C GLY A 747 27.59 -16.48 15.76
N GLY A 748 27.42 -15.51 16.64
CA GLY A 748 26.14 -14.94 17.07
C GLY A 748 26.30 -13.47 17.49
N LEU A 749 25.28 -12.91 18.13
CA LEU A 749 25.19 -11.51 18.53
C LEU A 749 25.00 -11.42 20.05
N ASP A 750 25.81 -10.60 20.71
CA ASP A 750 25.68 -10.34 22.15
C ASP A 750 24.56 -9.32 22.47
N ALA A 751 24.48 -8.87 23.73
CA ALA A 751 23.48 -7.90 24.19
C ALA A 751 23.58 -6.53 23.50
N ASP A 752 24.76 -6.20 22.97
CA ASP A 752 25.05 -4.92 22.33
C ASP A 752 25.23 -5.08 20.81
N ALA A 753 24.72 -6.19 20.26
CA ALA A 753 24.74 -6.55 18.85
C ALA A 753 26.16 -6.73 18.26
N ASN A 754 27.19 -6.93 19.08
CA ASN A 754 28.51 -7.28 18.58
C ASN A 754 28.52 -8.73 18.11
N VAL A 755 29.21 -9.00 17.01
CA VAL A 755 29.42 -10.38 16.53
C VAL A 755 30.43 -11.07 17.44
N VAL A 756 30.00 -12.18 18.04
CA VAL A 756 30.79 -12.99 18.96
C VAL A 756 30.87 -14.45 18.49
N PRO A 757 31.91 -15.22 18.87
CA PRO A 757 32.04 -16.61 18.41
C PRO A 757 30.91 -17.55 18.84
N ARG A 758 30.25 -17.24 19.97
CA ARG A 758 29.12 -18.04 20.47
C ARG A 758 27.84 -17.63 19.75
N ARG A 759 27.03 -18.63 19.38
CA ARG A 759 25.68 -18.43 18.82
C ARG A 759 24.75 -17.70 19.81
N THR A 760 23.83 -16.92 19.27
CA THR A 760 22.77 -16.21 20.01
C THR A 760 21.73 -17.21 20.48
N GLU A 761 21.40 -17.17 21.77
CA GLU A 761 20.33 -17.97 22.36
C GLU A 761 19.18 -17.03 22.77
N ALA A 762 17.95 -17.37 22.37
CA ALA A 762 16.79 -16.56 22.76
C ALA A 762 16.44 -16.71 24.23
N ASP A 763 15.94 -15.63 24.84
CA ASP A 763 15.36 -15.70 26.17
C ASP A 763 14.06 -16.55 26.13
N PRO A 764 13.94 -17.62 26.96
CA PRO A 764 12.78 -18.50 26.93
C PRO A 764 11.47 -17.82 27.36
N ALA A 765 11.52 -16.81 28.23
CA ALA A 765 10.34 -16.05 28.62
C ALA A 765 9.91 -15.10 27.50
N ALA A 766 10.85 -14.38 26.87
CA ALA A 766 10.54 -13.54 25.70
C ALA A 766 9.97 -14.36 24.54
N THR A 767 10.51 -15.55 24.28
CA THR A 767 9.99 -16.46 23.25
C THR A 767 8.53 -16.83 23.50
N LYS A 768 8.18 -17.20 24.75
CA LYS A 768 6.79 -17.49 25.14
C LYS A 768 5.89 -16.28 25.02
N ILE A 769 6.39 -15.11 25.43
CA ILE A 769 5.67 -13.84 25.35
C ILE A 769 5.36 -13.51 23.90
N ALA A 770 6.35 -13.55 23.00
CA ALA A 770 6.18 -13.22 21.58
C ALA A 770 5.02 -14.00 20.93
N TYR A 771 5.00 -15.33 21.10
CA TYR A 771 3.92 -16.19 20.59
C TYR A 771 2.59 -15.99 21.31
N ARG A 772 2.57 -15.77 22.62
CA ARG A 772 1.31 -15.63 23.38
C ARG A 772 0.66 -14.27 23.16
N THR A 773 1.44 -13.24 22.87
CA THR A 773 0.94 -11.88 22.74
C THR A 773 0.65 -11.50 21.29
N GLY A 774 1.10 -12.28 20.30
CA GLY A 774 0.89 -11.98 18.89
C GLY A 774 1.92 -11.00 18.32
N ARG A 775 3.13 -10.96 18.92
CA ARG A 775 4.31 -10.32 18.30
C ARG A 775 5.00 -11.22 17.29
N VAL A 776 4.60 -12.49 17.21
CA VAL A 776 4.63 -13.28 15.99
C VAL A 776 3.21 -13.28 15.44
N ILE A 777 2.99 -12.73 14.25
CA ILE A 777 1.65 -12.72 13.67
C ILE A 777 1.21 -14.14 13.35
N SER A 778 0.02 -14.47 13.83
CA SER A 778 -0.62 -15.76 13.56
C SER A 778 -1.45 -15.76 12.28
N GLY A 779 -2.01 -14.62 11.86
CA GLY A 779 -2.97 -14.52 10.76
C GLY A 779 -4.37 -15.09 11.06
N GLY A 780 -4.55 -15.77 12.20
CA GLY A 780 -5.77 -16.49 12.57
C GLY A 780 -6.74 -15.73 13.47
N ARG A 781 -6.48 -14.46 13.76
CA ARG A 781 -7.31 -13.66 14.68
C ARG A 781 -8.10 -12.62 13.91
N GLY A 782 -7.82 -11.33 14.09
CA GLY A 782 -8.53 -10.30 13.34
C GLY A 782 -8.32 -10.42 11.83
N LEU A 783 -7.10 -10.78 11.41
CA LEU A 783 -6.79 -11.01 10.00
C LEU A 783 -7.53 -12.20 9.38
N ALA A 784 -8.09 -13.13 10.15
CA ALA A 784 -8.96 -14.18 9.60
C ALA A 784 -10.28 -13.60 9.03
N THR A 785 -10.62 -12.37 9.41
CA THR A 785 -11.87 -11.70 9.03
C THR A 785 -11.67 -10.33 8.39
N THR A 786 -10.43 -9.94 8.10
CA THR A 786 -10.09 -8.65 7.48
C THR A 786 -9.75 -8.87 6.00
N PRO A 787 -10.37 -8.16 5.05
CA PRO A 787 -9.90 -8.10 3.68
C PRO A 787 -8.51 -7.45 3.59
N ILE A 788 -7.61 -8.04 2.80
CA ILE A 788 -6.21 -7.62 2.63
C ILE A 788 -5.93 -7.48 1.14
N ILE A 789 -5.46 -6.30 0.74
CA ILE A 789 -4.83 -6.09 -0.57
C ILE A 789 -3.35 -5.78 -0.31
N ASP A 790 -2.47 -6.68 -0.75
CA ASP A 790 -1.02 -6.53 -0.66
C ASP A 790 -0.47 -6.08 -2.01
N TYR A 791 -0.25 -4.78 -2.13
CA TYR A 791 0.41 -4.19 -3.28
C TYR A 791 1.93 -4.27 -3.13
N ARG A 792 2.61 -4.54 -4.23
CA ARG A 792 4.06 -4.59 -4.25
C ARG A 792 4.65 -3.93 -5.47
N SER A 793 5.52 -2.96 -5.21
CA SER A 793 6.55 -2.56 -6.15
C SER A 793 7.75 -3.51 -6.01
N TYR A 794 8.28 -4.01 -7.12
CA TYR A 794 9.37 -4.98 -7.14
C TYR A 794 10.74 -4.30 -7.05
N TRP A 795 11.45 -4.55 -5.94
CA TRP A 795 12.76 -3.98 -5.63
C TRP A 795 13.84 -5.05 -5.40
N ASP A 796 13.50 -6.34 -5.48
CA ASP A 796 14.42 -7.43 -5.21
C ASP A 796 15.63 -7.45 -6.16
N ASP A 797 15.51 -6.91 -7.39
CA ASP A 797 16.57 -6.88 -8.40
C ASP A 797 17.40 -5.58 -8.46
N VAL A 798 17.19 -4.64 -7.52
CA VAL A 798 17.99 -3.41 -7.51
C VAL A 798 19.46 -3.69 -7.15
N SER A 799 20.37 -3.04 -7.86
CA SER A 799 21.80 -3.38 -7.83
C SER A 799 22.50 -3.12 -6.48
N TRP A 800 21.99 -2.19 -5.68
CA TRP A 800 22.51 -1.89 -4.34
C TRP A 800 21.86 -2.70 -3.21
N GLY A 801 20.83 -3.50 -3.53
CA GLY A 801 20.02 -4.25 -2.58
C GLY A 801 19.04 -3.39 -1.77
N ASP A 802 17.85 -3.91 -1.53
CA ASP A 802 16.79 -3.24 -0.77
C ASP A 802 16.06 -4.22 0.16
N ILE A 803 15.57 -3.71 1.29
CA ILE A 803 14.92 -4.50 2.36
C ILE A 803 13.51 -4.96 1.98
N HIS A 804 12.87 -4.33 1.00
CA HIS A 804 11.51 -4.62 0.59
C HIS A 804 11.45 -5.85 -0.32
N VAL A 805 11.76 -7.03 0.22
CA VAL A 805 11.90 -8.30 -0.51
C VAL A 805 10.63 -9.15 -0.60
N ARG A 806 10.37 -9.75 -1.78
CA ARG A 806 9.09 -10.38 -2.17
C ARG A 806 8.60 -11.47 -1.24
N TYR A 807 9.51 -12.18 -0.57
CA TYR A 807 9.17 -13.29 0.32
C TYR A 807 8.21 -12.89 1.46
N HIS A 808 8.23 -11.64 1.94
CA HIS A 808 7.36 -11.22 3.05
C HIS A 808 5.86 -11.31 2.74
N THR A 809 5.45 -11.06 1.49
CA THR A 809 4.07 -11.26 1.04
C THR A 809 3.68 -12.74 1.16
N PHE A 810 4.60 -13.64 0.79
CA PHE A 810 4.39 -15.07 0.88
C PHE A 810 4.40 -15.57 2.33
N SER A 811 5.26 -15.03 3.18
CA SER A 811 5.26 -15.29 4.62
C SER A 811 3.89 -14.99 5.24
N MET A 812 3.30 -13.82 4.93
CA MET A 812 1.96 -13.49 5.40
C MET A 812 0.88 -14.40 4.82
N ARG A 813 0.93 -14.68 3.51
CA ARG A 813 -0.04 -15.58 2.84
C ARG A 813 -0.02 -16.98 3.42
N GLU A 814 1.15 -17.57 3.65
CA GLU A 814 1.25 -18.92 4.21
C GLU A 814 0.79 -18.94 5.66
N ARG A 815 1.09 -17.93 6.48
CA ARG A 815 0.54 -17.81 7.84
C ARG A 815 -0.99 -17.76 7.84
N LEU A 816 -1.61 -17.04 6.90
CA LEU A 816 -3.07 -17.04 6.72
C LEU A 816 -3.59 -18.43 6.34
N LYS A 817 -2.96 -19.11 5.39
CA LYS A 817 -3.33 -20.47 4.96
C LYS A 817 -3.21 -21.47 6.11
N GLU A 818 -2.10 -21.46 6.84
CA GLU A 818 -1.91 -22.33 8.01
C GLU A 818 -2.95 -22.06 9.08
N ALA A 819 -3.21 -20.79 9.39
CA ALA A 819 -4.11 -20.42 10.46
C ALA A 819 -5.58 -20.74 10.15
N ASN A 820 -6.01 -20.44 8.91
CA ASN A 820 -7.41 -20.40 8.52
C ASN A 820 -7.82 -21.50 7.52
N GLY A 821 -6.86 -22.28 7.03
CA GLY A 821 -7.02 -23.23 5.93
C GLY A 821 -7.15 -22.58 4.55
N THR A 822 -7.03 -21.25 4.47
CA THR A 822 -7.15 -20.47 3.23
C THR A 822 -6.61 -19.05 3.42
N ALA A 823 -6.19 -18.41 2.33
CA ALA A 823 -5.88 -16.98 2.26
C ALA A 823 -6.85 -16.25 1.31
N ALA A 824 -8.10 -16.71 1.22
CA ALA A 824 -9.10 -16.16 0.29
C ALA A 824 -9.58 -14.74 0.65
N ASN A 825 -9.10 -14.15 1.75
CA ASN A 825 -9.25 -12.72 2.05
C ASN A 825 -8.01 -11.89 1.67
N HIS A 826 -7.01 -12.48 1.04
CA HIS A 826 -5.78 -11.81 0.62
C HIS A 826 -5.65 -11.79 -0.91
N VAL A 827 -5.44 -10.60 -1.48
CA VAL A 827 -5.17 -10.38 -2.91
C VAL A 827 -3.84 -9.67 -3.05
N SER A 828 -2.91 -10.21 -3.85
CA SER A 828 -1.65 -9.55 -4.13
C SER A 828 -1.66 -8.88 -5.51
N LEU A 829 -1.11 -7.67 -5.59
CA LEU A 829 -0.97 -6.89 -6.81
C LEU A 829 0.51 -6.49 -6.96
N LEU A 830 1.11 -6.74 -8.12
CA LEU A 830 2.55 -6.59 -8.32
C LEU A 830 2.89 -5.73 -9.53
N GLU A 831 3.85 -4.83 -9.41
CA GLU A 831 4.42 -4.09 -10.53
C GLU A 831 5.89 -3.74 -10.29
N ASP A 832 6.55 -3.10 -11.26
CA ASP A 832 7.93 -2.65 -11.10
C ASP A 832 8.05 -1.33 -10.29
N ALA A 833 9.27 -0.82 -10.18
CA ALA A 833 9.60 0.34 -9.35
C ALA A 833 9.28 1.71 -9.96
N ARG A 834 8.58 1.79 -11.10
CA ARG A 834 8.44 3.06 -11.86
C ARG A 834 7.70 4.18 -11.13
N TYR A 835 6.84 3.84 -10.15
CA TYR A 835 6.10 4.81 -9.32
C TYR A 835 6.64 4.91 -7.89
N GLY A 836 7.85 4.40 -7.65
CA GLY A 836 8.42 4.26 -6.32
C GLY A 836 7.79 3.12 -5.53
N LEU A 837 7.97 3.14 -4.21
CA LEU A 837 7.56 2.04 -3.33
C LEU A 837 6.04 1.93 -3.19
N PHE A 838 5.35 3.04 -2.90
CA PHE A 838 3.91 3.06 -2.61
C PHE A 838 3.34 4.47 -2.80
N SER A 839 2.64 4.70 -3.90
CA SER A 839 2.16 6.01 -4.32
C SER A 839 0.86 5.90 -5.11
N THR A 840 -0.07 6.83 -4.88
CA THR A 840 -1.31 6.93 -5.68
C THR A 840 -1.08 7.50 -7.09
N GLU A 841 0.16 7.85 -7.45
CA GLU A 841 0.55 8.05 -8.84
C GLU A 841 0.46 6.73 -9.63
N SER A 842 0.68 5.59 -8.98
CA SER A 842 0.41 4.28 -9.56
C SER A 842 -1.09 4.07 -9.75
N ALA A 843 -1.49 3.71 -10.97
CA ALA A 843 -2.84 3.27 -11.26
C ALA A 843 -3.22 1.99 -10.48
N LEU A 844 -2.25 1.11 -10.23
CA LEU A 844 -2.47 -0.15 -9.49
C LEU A 844 -2.71 0.11 -8.00
N VAL A 845 -2.04 1.09 -7.39
CA VAL A 845 -2.32 1.52 -6.02
C VAL A 845 -3.69 2.21 -5.92
N ARG A 846 -4.04 3.08 -6.87
CA ARG A 846 -5.39 3.68 -6.93
C ARG A 846 -6.48 2.63 -7.08
N HIS A 847 -6.23 1.61 -7.90
CA HIS A 847 -7.09 0.45 -8.02
C HIS A 847 -7.22 -0.29 -6.68
N ALA A 848 -6.12 -0.58 -5.98
CA ALA A 848 -6.14 -1.24 -4.67
C ALA A 848 -7.02 -0.50 -3.64
N VAL A 849 -6.87 0.82 -3.51
CA VAL A 849 -7.67 1.63 -2.58
C VAL A 849 -9.16 1.61 -2.95
N THR A 850 -9.46 1.80 -4.24
CA THR A 850 -10.84 1.79 -4.75
C THR A 850 -11.51 0.43 -4.54
N GLN A 851 -10.81 -0.66 -4.84
CA GLN A 851 -11.34 -2.00 -4.69
C GLN A 851 -11.51 -2.40 -3.21
N MET A 852 -10.67 -1.90 -2.30
CA MET A 852 -10.88 -2.11 -0.87
C MET A 852 -12.19 -1.46 -0.39
N ASP A 853 -12.45 -0.22 -0.80
CA ASP A 853 -13.72 0.47 -0.48
C ASP A 853 -14.93 -0.28 -1.05
N HIS A 854 -14.85 -0.74 -2.30
CA HIS A 854 -15.90 -1.56 -2.90
C HIS A 854 -16.11 -2.87 -2.13
N TRP A 855 -15.02 -3.54 -1.75
CA TRP A 855 -15.07 -4.81 -1.01
C TRP A 855 -15.72 -4.64 0.36
N LEU A 856 -15.34 -3.60 1.12
CA LEU A 856 -15.92 -3.32 2.42
C LEU A 856 -17.39 -2.87 2.31
N THR A 857 -17.73 -2.09 1.29
CA THR A 857 -19.11 -1.68 1.00
C THR A 857 -19.99 -2.88 0.67
N ASN A 858 -19.52 -3.79 -0.20
CA ASN A 858 -20.21 -5.04 -0.51
C ASN A 858 -20.38 -5.91 0.73
N LEU A 859 -19.34 -6.02 1.56
CA LEU A 859 -19.37 -6.84 2.77
C LEU A 859 -20.39 -6.32 3.78
N ALA A 860 -20.53 -4.99 3.91
CA ALA A 860 -21.56 -4.36 4.73
C ALA A 860 -22.98 -4.57 4.19
N GLY A 861 -23.14 -4.65 2.86
CA GLY A 861 -24.42 -4.96 2.22
C GLY A 861 -24.89 -6.42 2.37
N LEU A 862 -23.97 -7.34 2.65
CA LEU A 862 -24.33 -8.75 2.90
C LEU A 862 -25.04 -8.93 4.24
N ARG A 863 -26.16 -9.66 4.22
CA ARG A 863 -26.87 -10.06 5.44
C ARG A 863 -25.91 -10.71 6.46
N PRO A 864 -26.04 -10.41 7.76
CA PRO A 864 -25.29 -11.11 8.80
C PRO A 864 -25.60 -12.61 8.77
N GLY A 865 -24.55 -13.45 8.86
CA GLY A 865 -24.68 -14.92 8.93
C GLY A 865 -23.71 -15.68 8.02
N GLY A 866 -23.51 -16.98 8.27
CA GLY A 866 -22.54 -17.81 7.56
C GLY A 866 -21.09 -17.69 8.10
N LYS A 867 -20.15 -18.42 7.48
CA LYS A 867 -18.72 -18.34 7.87
C LYS A 867 -18.13 -17.02 7.37
N SER A 868 -17.41 -16.29 8.23
CA SER A 868 -16.86 -14.96 7.92
C SER A 868 -16.03 -14.94 6.62
N ILE A 869 -15.16 -15.93 6.41
CA ILE A 869 -14.32 -15.98 5.21
C ILE A 869 -15.14 -16.13 3.92
N GLN A 870 -16.25 -16.88 3.95
CA GLN A 870 -17.14 -17.04 2.79
C GLN A 870 -17.87 -15.73 2.46
N ARG A 871 -18.27 -14.97 3.48
CA ARG A 871 -18.85 -13.64 3.29
C ARG A 871 -17.83 -12.70 2.64
N ILE A 872 -16.60 -12.70 3.15
CA ILE A 872 -15.51 -11.88 2.61
C ILE A 872 -15.25 -12.24 1.15
N THR A 873 -15.13 -13.52 0.80
CA THR A 873 -14.94 -13.93 -0.60
C THR A 873 -16.13 -13.57 -1.50
N THR A 874 -17.36 -13.68 -0.99
CA THR A 874 -18.58 -13.34 -1.75
C THR A 874 -18.67 -11.84 -2.01
N ALA A 875 -18.23 -11.01 -1.06
CA ALA A 875 -18.23 -9.56 -1.18
C ALA A 875 -17.11 -9.01 -2.09
N ARG A 876 -16.12 -9.83 -2.45
CA ARG A 876 -14.98 -9.38 -3.24
C ARG A 876 -15.45 -8.90 -4.61
N PRO A 877 -15.06 -7.68 -5.06
CA PRO A 877 -15.35 -7.23 -6.41
C PRO A 877 -14.76 -8.19 -7.45
N ASN A 878 -15.49 -8.47 -8.53
CA ASN A 878 -15.01 -9.31 -9.65
C ASN A 878 -13.80 -8.70 -10.38
N THR A 879 -13.67 -7.37 -10.35
CA THR A 879 -12.54 -6.62 -10.90
C THR A 879 -11.28 -6.70 -10.03
N LEU A 880 -11.39 -7.12 -8.77
CA LEU A 880 -10.24 -7.31 -7.88
C LEU A 880 -9.68 -8.72 -8.05
N VAL A 881 -8.80 -8.86 -9.04
CA VAL A 881 -8.09 -10.10 -9.35
C VAL A 881 -6.62 -9.97 -8.97
N GLU A 882 -6.04 -11.08 -8.50
CA GLU A 882 -4.61 -11.15 -8.23
C GLU A 882 -3.82 -11.19 -9.55
N GLY A 883 -2.62 -10.59 -9.55
CA GLY A 883 -1.80 -10.55 -10.75
C GLY A 883 -0.67 -9.53 -10.71
N CYS A 884 -0.01 -9.35 -11.85
CA CYS A 884 1.09 -8.40 -12.00
C CYS A 884 0.97 -7.56 -13.28
N ASN A 885 1.46 -6.33 -13.24
CA ASN A 885 1.73 -5.54 -14.44
C ASN A 885 3.00 -6.04 -15.14
N THR A 886 3.04 -6.02 -16.46
CA THR A 886 4.29 -6.27 -17.20
C THR A 886 5.29 -5.11 -17.05
N ARG A 887 6.56 -5.38 -17.37
CA ARG A 887 7.67 -4.41 -17.23
C ARG A 887 7.91 -3.54 -18.47
N ASP A 888 7.07 -3.65 -19.50
CA ASP A 888 7.20 -2.83 -20.70
C ASP A 888 6.72 -1.37 -20.46
N GLU A 889 6.95 -0.48 -21.41
CA GLU A 889 6.63 0.95 -21.29
C GLU A 889 5.13 1.19 -21.06
N LYS A 890 4.26 0.31 -21.57
CA LYS A 890 2.79 0.36 -21.44
C LYS A 890 2.26 -0.90 -20.77
N PRO A 891 2.40 -1.01 -19.44
CA PRO A 891 2.13 -2.25 -18.73
C PRO A 891 0.75 -2.80 -19.03
N ARG A 892 0.69 -4.10 -19.31
CA ARG A 892 -0.54 -4.86 -19.32
C ARG A 892 -0.65 -5.63 -18.01
N PHE A 893 -1.84 -5.67 -17.43
CA PHE A 893 -2.10 -6.50 -16.27
C PHE A 893 -2.23 -7.96 -16.67
N VAL A 894 -1.50 -8.84 -15.99
CA VAL A 894 -1.54 -10.30 -16.12
C VAL A 894 -2.27 -10.85 -14.90
N ALA A 895 -3.54 -11.23 -15.08
CA ALA A 895 -4.32 -11.87 -14.03
C ALA A 895 -3.84 -13.31 -13.84
N GLU A 896 -3.22 -13.58 -12.70
CA GLU A 896 -2.58 -14.86 -12.38
C GLU A 896 -2.39 -14.95 -10.86
N THR A 897 -2.65 -16.10 -10.26
CA THR A 897 -2.41 -16.32 -8.82
C THR A 897 -0.90 -16.28 -8.54
N LEU A 898 -0.49 -15.51 -7.53
CA LEU A 898 0.92 -15.33 -7.20
C LEU A 898 1.33 -16.36 -6.13
N GLU A 899 1.91 -17.49 -6.57
CA GLU A 899 2.24 -18.67 -5.74
C GLU A 899 3.71 -19.16 -5.88
N ARG A 900 4.65 -18.28 -6.27
CA ARG A 900 6.08 -18.61 -6.53
C ARG A 900 6.33 -19.73 -7.56
N ASP A 901 5.37 -19.99 -8.45
CA ASP A 901 5.54 -20.97 -9.53
C ASP A 901 6.48 -20.42 -10.61
N PRO A 902 7.68 -21.00 -10.84
CA PRO A 902 8.62 -20.53 -11.87
C PRO A 902 8.04 -20.60 -13.30
N ALA A 903 7.00 -21.41 -13.53
CA ALA A 903 6.29 -21.50 -14.80
C ALA A 903 5.25 -20.39 -15.01
N SER A 904 4.92 -19.62 -13.97
CA SER A 904 3.99 -18.49 -14.05
C SER A 904 4.61 -17.28 -14.77
N ALA A 905 3.78 -16.45 -15.41
CA ALA A 905 4.25 -15.28 -16.13
C ALA A 905 4.79 -14.22 -15.16
N CYS A 906 4.10 -14.01 -14.04
CA CYS A 906 4.49 -13.04 -13.03
C CYS A 906 5.79 -13.42 -12.31
N GLU A 907 6.02 -14.70 -12.03
CA GLU A 907 7.28 -15.13 -11.41
C GLU A 907 8.49 -14.98 -12.35
N ARG A 908 8.30 -15.16 -13.67
CA ARG A 908 9.37 -14.89 -14.64
C ARG A 908 9.74 -13.40 -14.72
N LEU A 909 8.75 -12.51 -14.58
CA LEU A 909 8.97 -11.07 -14.62
C LEU A 909 9.58 -10.55 -13.31
N TYR A 910 9.20 -11.16 -12.19
CA TYR A 910 9.49 -10.72 -10.83
C TYR A 910 9.91 -11.88 -9.92
N PRO A 911 11.08 -12.50 -10.13
CA PRO A 911 11.48 -13.69 -9.37
C PRO A 911 11.49 -13.49 -7.84
N THR A 912 10.98 -14.46 -7.09
CA THR A 912 10.98 -14.43 -5.64
C THR A 912 12.25 -15.06 -5.08
N ALA A 913 13.04 -14.26 -4.35
CA ALA A 913 14.18 -14.78 -3.61
C ALA A 913 13.76 -15.47 -2.29
N SER A 914 14.67 -16.28 -1.76
CA SER A 914 14.57 -16.91 -0.44
C SER A 914 15.17 -15.97 0.62
N PHE A 915 15.25 -16.44 1.86
CA PHE A 915 16.03 -15.81 2.93
C PHE A 915 16.95 -16.85 3.64
N PRO A 916 17.89 -16.42 4.51
CA PRO A 916 18.91 -17.32 5.07
C PRO A 916 18.36 -18.56 5.78
N ARG A 917 17.25 -18.45 6.51
CA ARG A 917 16.69 -19.60 7.23
C ARG A 917 15.87 -20.54 6.35
N GLU A 918 15.19 -20.04 5.32
CA GLU A 918 14.59 -20.90 4.30
C GLU A 918 15.67 -21.70 3.55
N VAL A 919 16.84 -21.11 3.27
CA VAL A 919 18.00 -21.86 2.76
C VAL A 919 18.51 -22.89 3.78
N ALA A 920 18.37 -22.63 5.08
CA ALA A 920 18.69 -23.57 6.15
C ALA A 920 17.61 -24.66 6.37
N GLY A 921 16.47 -24.57 5.68
CA GLY A 921 15.37 -25.54 5.71
C GLY A 921 14.15 -25.11 6.53
N GLU A 922 14.06 -23.85 6.97
CA GLU A 922 12.84 -23.28 7.55
C GLU A 922 11.74 -23.11 6.48
N ASP A 923 10.49 -23.02 6.93
CA ASP A 923 9.36 -22.68 6.08
C ASP A 923 9.31 -21.17 5.74
N VAL A 924 8.66 -20.81 4.64
CA VAL A 924 8.48 -19.41 4.19
C VAL A 924 7.67 -18.57 5.18
N THR A 925 6.90 -19.18 6.08
CA THR A 925 6.24 -18.47 7.18
C THR A 925 7.22 -17.64 8.00
N ALA A 926 8.49 -18.06 8.13
CA ALA A 926 9.53 -17.34 8.88
C ALA A 926 9.07 -16.98 10.32
N ASP A 927 8.34 -17.89 10.97
CA ASP A 927 7.68 -17.66 12.26
C ASP A 927 8.31 -18.45 13.42
N ILE A 928 9.45 -19.12 13.19
CA ILE A 928 10.18 -19.87 14.20
C ILE A 928 11.26 -19.00 14.84
N ILE A 929 11.05 -18.66 16.11
CA ILE A 929 12.05 -17.97 16.94
C ILE A 929 13.22 -18.90 17.26
N THR A 930 12.95 -19.97 18.02
CA THR A 930 13.92 -21.01 18.41
C THR A 930 13.44 -22.34 17.86
N CYS A 931 14.25 -22.96 16.99
CA CYS A 931 13.95 -24.28 16.43
C CYS A 931 14.14 -25.38 17.49
N ARG A 932 13.48 -26.52 17.30
CA ARG A 932 13.84 -27.73 18.05
C ARG A 932 15.08 -28.36 17.44
N LEU A 933 15.97 -28.88 18.26
CA LEU A 933 17.20 -29.51 17.77
C LEU A 933 17.03 -31.02 17.58
N THR A 934 17.60 -31.54 16.51
CA THR A 934 17.77 -32.97 16.25
C THR A 934 19.24 -33.31 16.04
N LYS A 935 19.58 -34.58 16.22
CA LYS A 935 20.95 -35.06 16.00
C LYS A 935 21.29 -35.05 14.51
N LEU A 936 22.53 -34.69 14.20
CA LEU A 936 23.09 -34.82 12.86
C LEU A 936 22.98 -36.26 12.35
N LYS A 937 22.53 -36.42 11.11
CA LYS A 937 22.42 -37.70 10.40
C LYS A 937 23.24 -37.64 9.12
N ARG A 938 24.24 -38.50 8.98
CA ARG A 938 25.23 -38.42 7.87
C ARG A 938 24.59 -38.68 6.51
N ASP A 939 23.61 -39.57 6.49
CA ASP A 939 22.73 -39.89 5.36
C ASP A 939 21.68 -38.81 5.06
N GLY A 940 21.52 -37.82 5.95
CA GLY A 940 20.63 -36.67 5.75
C GLY A 940 21.17 -35.58 4.81
N TYR A 941 22.41 -35.73 4.33
CA TYR A 941 23.07 -34.79 3.42
C TYR A 941 23.26 -35.42 2.04
N ALA A 942 22.95 -34.67 0.98
CA ALA A 942 23.16 -35.08 -0.41
C ALA A 942 24.65 -35.02 -0.85
N VAL A 943 25.58 -34.81 0.08
CA VAL A 943 27.02 -34.70 -0.17
C VAL A 943 27.79 -35.81 0.55
N ARG A 944 28.90 -36.24 -0.04
CA ARG A 944 29.79 -37.24 0.58
C ARG A 944 30.75 -36.58 1.55
N TRP A 945 30.58 -36.86 2.84
CA TRP A 945 31.47 -36.39 3.90
C TRP A 945 32.67 -37.32 4.08
N THR A 946 33.87 -36.77 4.25
CA THR A 946 34.97 -37.51 4.89
C THR A 946 34.72 -37.66 6.39
N ASP A 947 35.39 -38.61 7.05
CA ASP A 947 35.23 -38.80 8.51
C ASP A 947 35.69 -37.56 9.30
N GLN A 948 36.75 -36.90 8.85
CA GLN A 948 37.24 -35.65 9.44
C GLN A 948 36.23 -34.50 9.29
N GLN A 949 35.65 -34.35 8.09
CA GLN A 949 34.63 -33.32 7.86
C GLN A 949 33.37 -33.58 8.70
N TRP A 950 32.97 -34.85 8.82
CA TRP A 950 31.85 -35.24 9.66
C TRP A 950 32.13 -34.93 11.14
N GLU A 951 33.34 -35.18 11.63
CA GLU A 951 33.74 -34.82 12.99
C GLU A 951 33.68 -33.32 13.25
N ARG A 952 34.20 -32.54 12.29
CA ARG A 952 34.15 -31.08 12.36
C ARG A 952 32.69 -30.59 12.43
N LEU A 953 31.79 -31.16 11.61
CA LEU A 953 30.38 -30.82 11.66
C LEU A 953 29.73 -31.12 13.03
N ARG A 954 30.08 -32.26 13.65
CA ARG A 954 29.61 -32.60 15.01
C ARG A 954 30.14 -31.63 16.07
N THR A 955 31.36 -31.15 15.91
CA THR A 955 31.97 -30.14 16.79
C THR A 955 31.31 -28.78 16.63
N ILE A 956 30.93 -28.40 15.41
CA ILE A 956 30.23 -27.13 15.12
C ILE A 956 28.82 -27.13 15.73
N PHE A 957 28.12 -28.27 15.70
CA PHE A 957 26.75 -28.41 16.22
C PHE A 957 26.67 -29.43 17.37
N PRO A 958 27.29 -29.15 18.53
CA PRO A 958 27.38 -30.13 19.62
C PRO A 958 26.01 -30.44 20.25
N GLN A 959 25.07 -29.49 20.17
CA GLN A 959 23.69 -29.64 20.67
C GLN A 959 22.72 -30.19 19.60
N GLY A 960 23.17 -30.35 18.36
CA GLY A 960 22.33 -30.71 17.21
C GLY A 960 22.01 -29.52 16.30
N VAL A 961 21.19 -29.80 15.29
CA VAL A 961 20.76 -28.86 14.24
C VAL A 961 19.26 -28.69 14.24
N CYS A 962 18.75 -27.59 13.67
CA CYS A 962 17.31 -27.34 13.60
C CYS A 962 16.55 -28.46 12.89
N ASP A 963 15.46 -28.91 13.52
CA ASP A 963 14.43 -29.78 12.98
C ASP A 963 13.18 -28.95 12.66
N TYR A 964 13.18 -28.35 11.47
CA TYR A 964 12.06 -27.54 10.97
C TYR A 964 10.82 -28.37 10.62
N SER A 965 10.87 -29.71 10.72
CA SER A 965 9.66 -30.55 10.62
C SER A 965 8.79 -30.49 11.89
N LYS A 966 9.28 -29.82 12.94
CA LYS A 966 8.59 -29.64 14.21
C LYS A 966 8.32 -28.17 14.48
N PRO A 967 7.21 -27.85 15.17
CA PRO A 967 6.99 -26.51 15.69
C PRO A 967 8.15 -26.07 16.60
N GLY A 968 8.48 -24.79 16.52
CA GLY A 968 9.48 -24.13 17.35
C GLY A 968 9.22 -24.30 18.85
N VAL A 969 10.26 -24.04 19.65
CA VAL A 969 10.16 -24.10 21.11
C VAL A 969 9.14 -23.07 21.59
N SER A 970 8.14 -23.52 22.36
CA SER A 970 7.01 -22.71 22.82
C SER A 970 6.12 -22.10 21.73
N GLN A 971 6.29 -22.49 20.46
CA GLN A 971 5.42 -22.03 19.37
C GLN A 971 3.98 -22.47 19.64
N GLN A 972 3.08 -21.50 19.62
CA GLN A 972 1.65 -21.70 19.83
C GLN A 972 0.89 -20.60 19.11
N ARG A 973 -0.35 -20.88 18.71
CA ARG A 973 -1.23 -19.85 18.16
C ARG A 973 -1.70 -18.92 19.27
N THR A 974 -1.55 -17.62 19.07
CA THR A 974 -2.19 -16.62 19.91
C THR A 974 -3.70 -16.73 19.76
N LYS A 975 -4.44 -16.85 20.87
CA LYS A 975 -5.92 -16.91 20.84
C LYS A 975 -6.60 -15.59 21.19
N ASN A 976 -5.92 -14.72 21.94
CA ASN A 976 -6.51 -13.50 22.48
C ASN A 976 -6.15 -12.29 21.62
N THR A 977 -7.14 -11.42 21.43
CA THR A 977 -6.99 -10.07 20.87
C THR A 977 -7.10 -9.04 22.00
N TRP A 978 -6.73 -7.79 21.73
CA TRP A 978 -6.84 -6.68 22.68
C TRP A 978 -6.16 -6.94 24.03
N GLN A 979 -4.93 -7.47 23.97
CA GLN A 979 -4.10 -7.69 25.15
C GLN A 979 -3.58 -6.35 25.69
N ARG A 980 -3.37 -6.27 27.01
CA ARG A 980 -2.89 -5.09 27.73
C ARG A 980 -1.56 -5.38 28.42
N PHE A 981 -0.69 -4.38 28.53
CA PHE A 981 0.69 -4.49 29.01
C PHE A 981 0.96 -3.57 30.20
#